data_AF-A0AAI9YFF6-F1
#
_entry.id   AF-A0AAI9YFF6-F1
#
_cell.length_a   1.000
_cell.length_b   1.000
_cell.length_c   1.000
_cell.angle_alpha   90.00
_cell.angle_beta   90.00
_cell.angle_gamma   90.00
#
_symmetry.space_group_name_H-M   'P 1'
#
loop_
_entity.id
_entity.type
_entity.pdbx_description
1 polymer ?
#
loop_
_entity_poly.entity_id
_entity_poly.type
_entity_poly.pdbx_seq_one_letter_code
_entity_poly.pdbx_strand_id
1 'polypeptide(L)'
;MIILIGNGTKRLAMQHLGVEITRPNTIRGHGEVHLSISPATQTGERPLLIADSDVPPHNRLGRPRKSPLCHEITARPIPQPSDDAAASKVEHAADRIYSRLLVPFADVVCVFANDLGGLHSVARRVTAWLDLGRSSNVTVCPWLVIVVDDGEETVVRQAFTDMLREKTSIGISEVFQGVRIVSLNQMSPKTMRRSLPPVRWDILCNELSYMAETKRIERRLASSLWSATHLAAFLRHAADKQTDGTAWPLSFLAVSRTDNPVAPDLEAHLADFLKSFHSLERLREFAIPVIASSFLLDQYPPGMHFFDPRAVFRQFYRDACHNVCGRAVLAHQGSTELLLPSQFANMIETDMVRRFGQLTSGESAASLHRQLLSRFQDDWAEFQSEHTCYHCLRRRPRFFSVCGHGWCMNCVAVFGVRSPDDPWLVRIDRCLLCRRELEMVVRVKPDTATARVLCFDGGGTRGRYPLMLLKQLQDSIDLPSHPVQQHFDVVYGTSSGAISAGALCLNGWTVEECIACFESLARHAFTPRRIPAIPFVRPLLQMLMHLPLAPALVRLIALLVFDSRYPSRPIEEALRRVFGPEKNIVDYSPATAMGTHVGMTVATVQDASACVFTSYNGGGERGEDRDYHVLAPERGLRKIPLWEIVRSATAAPYYFTPWRIDGLGAFQDGGLVANNPSYIALQETASLYPVTPDPSIFVSVGTGSSQADEPPSSESGGPWRDCFPLRLVRALWNLGSTKRTWQQVITNKQVGHTGEFFRFDVEFEGAEPPLDDLSDFSDADDVFEGLPELERLAICLRAELFVFELNPVQPIRFVNGEFECLGHIRCRLGADSDEFVAFMTQLDAALAFFRVGDRTLAGCFQDQSLLDAGGNFCKEVRFRVASRDEPIPITLWERPAEGCNISGSPFNLRRLVREQRLDAPFGTADHRKRRRGDGEDVDARCKRQKR
;
A
#
# COMPACT_ATOMS: atom_id res chain seq x y z
N MET A 1 1.05 -4.37 -34.49
CA MET A 1 0.02 -3.42 -35.00
C MET A 1 0.46 -2.85 -36.34
N ILE A 2 -0.46 -2.72 -37.30
CA ILE A 2 -0.21 -2.03 -38.57
C ILE A 2 -0.87 -0.65 -38.51
N ILE A 3 -0.11 0.39 -38.80
CA ILE A 3 -0.63 1.76 -38.91
C ILE A 3 -0.86 2.07 -40.38
N LEU A 4 -2.08 2.48 -40.73
CA LEU A 4 -2.44 2.92 -42.07
C LEU A 4 -2.71 4.43 -42.03
N ILE A 5 -1.95 5.20 -42.80
CA ILE A 5 -2.00 6.67 -42.85
C ILE A 5 -2.36 7.11 -44.26
N GLY A 6 -3.55 7.69 -44.42
CA GLY A 6 -4.08 8.12 -45.72
C GLY A 6 -5.58 8.40 -45.65
N ASN A 7 -6.23 8.50 -46.80
CA ASN A 7 -7.64 8.82 -46.91
C ASN A 7 -8.34 7.97 -47.98
N GLY A 8 -8.27 8.34 -49.26
CA GLY A 8 -8.99 7.70 -50.35
C GLY A 8 -8.39 6.34 -50.72
N THR A 9 -7.10 6.32 -51.08
CA THR A 9 -6.39 5.11 -51.49
C THR A 9 -6.27 4.11 -50.34
N LYS A 10 -6.02 4.60 -49.11
CA LYS A 10 -6.07 3.79 -47.89
C LYS A 10 -7.38 3.00 -47.73
N ARG A 11 -8.53 3.63 -48.04
CA ARG A 11 -9.85 3.00 -47.85
C ARG A 11 -10.01 1.73 -48.68
N LEU A 12 -9.47 1.72 -49.89
CA LEU A 12 -9.43 0.53 -50.75
C LEU A 12 -8.56 -0.57 -50.11
N ALA A 13 -7.39 -0.20 -49.58
CA ALA A 13 -6.52 -1.13 -48.88
C ALA A 13 -7.22 -1.80 -47.68
N MET A 14 -8.01 -1.04 -46.90
CA MET A 14 -8.76 -1.57 -45.77
C MET A 14 -9.83 -2.57 -46.18
N GLN A 15 -10.51 -2.35 -47.31
CA GLN A 15 -11.48 -3.30 -47.86
C GLN A 15 -10.80 -4.62 -48.24
N HIS A 16 -9.62 -4.56 -48.87
CA HIS A 16 -8.84 -5.74 -49.23
C HIS A 16 -8.27 -6.48 -48.01
N LEU A 17 -7.98 -5.79 -46.90
CA LEU A 17 -7.59 -6.39 -45.62
C LEU A 17 -8.76 -7.02 -44.85
N GLY A 18 -9.97 -7.03 -45.42
CA GLY A 18 -11.16 -7.61 -44.81
C GLY A 18 -11.63 -6.88 -43.55
N VAL A 19 -11.19 -5.63 -43.35
CA VAL A 19 -11.64 -4.80 -42.22
C VAL A 19 -13.03 -4.30 -42.53
N GLU A 20 -14.04 -4.91 -41.91
CA GLU A 20 -15.42 -4.46 -42.02
C GLU A 20 -15.54 -3.00 -41.59
N ILE A 21 -15.77 -2.12 -42.56
CA ILE A 21 -16.26 -0.77 -42.35
C ILE A 21 -17.74 -0.91 -41.97
N THR A 22 -18.04 -1.50 -40.82
CA THR A 22 -19.43 -1.77 -40.40
C THR A 22 -20.16 -0.44 -40.19
N ARG A 23 -21.22 -0.26 -40.99
CA ARG A 23 -21.99 0.97 -41.25
C ARG A 23 -21.21 2.01 -42.06
N PRO A 24 -21.84 2.76 -42.97
CA PRO A 24 -21.14 3.75 -43.77
C PRO A 24 -20.45 4.74 -42.84
N ASN A 25 -19.14 4.62 -42.72
CA ASN A 25 -18.19 5.56 -42.14
C ASN A 25 -18.12 6.86 -42.96
N THR A 26 -19.28 7.37 -43.37
CA THR A 26 -19.52 8.73 -43.88
C THR A 26 -19.48 9.76 -42.74
N ILE A 27 -19.17 9.31 -41.52
CA ILE A 27 -19.25 10.03 -40.25
C ILE A 27 -17.89 9.93 -39.50
N ARG A 28 -16.75 10.07 -40.19
CA ARG A 28 -15.43 10.19 -39.53
C ARG A 28 -14.90 11.62 -39.61
N GLY A 29 -14.39 12.16 -38.50
CA GLY A 29 -13.74 13.48 -38.46
C GLY A 29 -12.27 13.40 -38.90
N HIS A 30 -11.73 14.48 -39.45
CA HIS A 30 -10.30 14.60 -39.71
C HIS A 30 -9.51 14.68 -38.39
N GLY A 31 -8.41 13.93 -38.30
CA GLY A 31 -7.55 13.86 -37.11
C GLY A 31 -7.95 12.80 -36.10
N GLU A 32 -8.75 11.81 -36.48
CA GLU A 32 -9.14 10.69 -35.64
C GLU A 32 -8.26 9.45 -35.91
N VAL A 33 -7.86 8.74 -34.86
CA VAL A 33 -7.16 7.45 -34.94
C VAL A 33 -8.06 6.36 -34.37
N HIS A 34 -8.42 5.37 -35.18
CA HIS A 34 -9.29 4.27 -34.78
C HIS A 34 -8.49 2.97 -34.72
N LEU A 35 -8.54 2.28 -33.59
CA LEU A 35 -7.93 0.96 -33.42
C LEU A 35 -8.99 -0.12 -33.65
N SER A 36 -8.74 -1.00 -34.62
CA SER A 36 -9.63 -2.10 -34.98
C SER A 36 -8.88 -3.43 -35.01
N ILE A 37 -9.58 -4.52 -34.76
CA ILE A 37 -9.06 -5.87 -34.96
C ILE A 37 -9.43 -6.30 -36.38
N SER A 38 -8.48 -6.83 -37.15
CA SER A 38 -8.77 -7.41 -38.46
C SER A 38 -9.71 -8.62 -38.29
N PRO A 39 -10.90 -8.63 -38.90
CA PRO A 39 -11.87 -9.73 -38.81
C PRO A 39 -11.27 -11.08 -39.23
N ALA A 40 -10.37 -11.07 -40.23
CA ALA A 40 -9.67 -12.27 -40.71
C ALA A 40 -8.82 -12.96 -39.64
N THR A 41 -8.43 -12.23 -38.60
CA THR A 41 -7.57 -12.73 -37.50
C THR A 41 -8.25 -12.66 -36.13
N GLN A 42 -9.51 -12.23 -36.07
CA GLN A 42 -10.21 -11.93 -34.81
C GLN A 42 -10.38 -13.17 -33.92
N THR A 43 -10.66 -14.32 -34.53
CA THR A 43 -10.87 -15.59 -33.84
C THR A 43 -9.58 -16.41 -33.64
N GLY A 44 -8.45 -15.93 -34.19
CA GLY A 44 -7.16 -16.61 -34.06
C GLY A 44 -6.42 -16.21 -32.78
N GLU A 45 -5.42 -17.01 -32.37
CA GLU A 45 -4.52 -16.69 -31.24
C GLU A 45 -3.65 -15.44 -31.47
N ARG A 46 -3.70 -14.87 -32.68
CA ARG A 46 -2.81 -13.80 -33.16
C ARG A 46 -3.60 -12.69 -33.85
N PRO A 47 -4.48 -11.96 -33.14
CA PRO A 47 -5.26 -10.88 -33.74
C PRO A 47 -4.34 -9.77 -34.24
N LEU A 48 -4.57 -9.33 -35.48
CA LEU A 48 -3.90 -8.22 -36.10
C LEU A 48 -4.64 -6.92 -35.77
N LEU A 49 -3.95 -6.02 -35.05
CA LEU A 49 -4.44 -4.68 -34.76
C LEU A 49 -4.11 -3.72 -35.89
N ILE A 50 -5.12 -3.04 -36.41
CA ILE A 50 -5.02 -2.03 -37.46
C ILE A 50 -5.40 -0.68 -36.88
N ALA A 51 -4.44 0.25 -36.90
CA ALA A 51 -4.63 1.65 -36.56
C ALA A 51 -4.93 2.41 -37.85
N ASP A 52 -6.20 2.79 -38.01
CA ASP A 52 -6.69 3.57 -39.12
C ASP A 52 -6.64 5.06 -38.77
N SER A 53 -5.92 5.84 -39.58
CA SER A 53 -5.68 7.25 -39.29
C SER A 53 -5.52 8.10 -40.55
N ASP A 54 -5.69 9.41 -40.40
CA ASP A 54 -5.40 10.40 -41.42
C ASP A 54 -4.50 11.52 -40.87
N VAL A 55 -3.84 12.24 -41.78
CA VAL A 55 -3.13 13.47 -41.42
C VAL A 55 -4.05 14.64 -41.78
N PRO A 56 -4.44 15.51 -40.82
CA PRO A 56 -5.38 16.59 -41.07
C PRO A 56 -4.91 17.50 -42.22
N PRO A 57 -5.66 17.60 -43.33
CA PRO A 57 -5.29 18.51 -44.41
C PRO A 57 -5.45 19.98 -43.96
N HIS A 58 -4.53 20.85 -44.38
CA HIS A 58 -4.59 22.30 -44.16
C HIS A 58 -4.66 22.78 -42.70
N ASN A 59 -4.12 22.00 -41.75
CA ASN A 59 -4.02 22.36 -40.34
C ASN A 59 -5.35 22.63 -39.62
N ARG A 60 -6.45 22.01 -40.08
CA ARG A 60 -7.77 22.11 -39.46
C ARG A 60 -8.15 20.78 -38.81
N LEU A 61 -8.38 20.80 -37.50
CA LEU A 61 -9.01 19.68 -36.81
C LEU A 61 -10.52 19.71 -37.06
N GLY A 62 -11.13 18.55 -37.27
CA GLY A 62 -12.59 18.44 -37.29
C GLY A 62 -13.18 18.89 -35.94
N ARG A 63 -14.45 19.34 -35.92
CA ARG A 63 -15.14 19.51 -34.64
C ARG A 63 -15.26 18.15 -33.96
N PRO A 64 -14.86 18.01 -32.67
CA PRO A 64 -15.09 16.78 -31.95
C PRO A 64 -16.59 16.50 -31.94
N ARG A 65 -16.99 15.32 -32.43
CA ARG A 65 -18.41 14.93 -32.41
C ARG A 65 -18.86 14.70 -30.97
N LYS A 66 -20.16 14.90 -30.71
CA LYS A 66 -20.78 14.46 -29.45
C LYS A 66 -20.51 12.95 -29.32
N SER A 67 -19.81 12.58 -28.25
CA SER A 67 -19.48 11.18 -27.98
C SER A 67 -20.73 10.33 -28.01
N PRO A 68 -20.72 9.16 -28.66
CA PRO A 68 -21.73 8.18 -28.34
C PRO A 68 -21.57 7.82 -26.85
N LEU A 69 -22.69 7.73 -26.13
CA LEU A 69 -22.75 7.38 -24.70
C LEU A 69 -22.23 5.95 -24.40
N CYS A 70 -21.59 5.27 -25.37
CA CYS A 70 -21.12 3.90 -25.27
C CYS A 70 -19.63 3.76 -24.91
N HIS A 71 -18.85 4.85 -24.83
CA HIS A 71 -17.44 4.80 -24.42
C HIS A 71 -17.06 5.96 -23.50
N GLU A 72 -16.17 5.69 -22.54
CA GLU A 72 -15.54 6.69 -21.70
C GLU A 72 -14.60 7.58 -22.53
N ILE A 73 -14.63 8.89 -22.30
CA ILE A 73 -13.73 9.85 -22.95
C ILE A 73 -12.80 10.48 -21.91
N THR A 74 -11.51 10.51 -22.24
CA THR A 74 -10.49 11.26 -21.50
C THR A 74 -9.89 12.32 -22.43
N ALA A 75 -10.00 13.59 -22.04
CA ALA A 75 -9.38 14.71 -22.76
C ALA A 75 -8.04 15.06 -22.12
N ARG A 76 -6.98 15.20 -22.94
CA ARG A 76 -5.64 15.55 -22.48
C ARG A 76 -5.10 16.76 -23.24
N PRO A 77 -4.59 17.80 -22.56
CA PRO A 77 -3.99 18.95 -23.22
C PRO A 77 -2.61 18.59 -23.78
N ILE A 78 -2.33 18.89 -25.04
CA ILE A 78 -0.99 18.72 -25.62
C ILE A 78 -0.24 20.05 -25.50
N PRO A 79 0.96 20.09 -24.86
CA PRO A 79 1.75 21.30 -24.71
C PRO A 79 2.07 21.92 -26.07
N GLN A 80 1.83 23.23 -26.22
CA GLN A 80 2.19 23.95 -27.43
C GLN A 80 3.67 24.36 -27.41
N PRO A 81 4.42 24.22 -28.52
CA PRO A 81 5.71 24.88 -28.66
C PRO A 81 5.53 26.41 -28.64
N SER A 82 6.47 27.12 -28.00
CA SER A 82 6.37 28.55 -27.69
C SER A 82 6.41 29.46 -28.93
N ASP A 83 7.00 29.01 -30.04
CA ASP A 83 7.25 29.83 -31.22
C ASP A 83 6.93 29.04 -32.50
N ASP A 84 5.80 29.33 -33.14
CA ASP A 84 5.62 29.35 -34.62
C ASP A 84 4.14 29.40 -35.07
N ALA A 85 3.95 29.91 -36.29
CA ALA A 85 2.68 30.17 -36.95
C ALA A 85 1.63 29.03 -36.80
N ALA A 86 0.36 29.41 -36.59
CA ALA A 86 -0.75 28.51 -36.30
C ALA A 86 -0.97 27.37 -37.34
N ALA A 87 -0.43 27.51 -38.57
CA ALA A 87 -0.46 26.50 -39.64
C ALA A 87 0.61 25.37 -39.51
N SER A 88 1.54 25.48 -38.57
CA SER A 88 2.52 24.41 -38.23
C SER A 88 2.08 23.57 -37.01
N LYS A 89 1.12 24.06 -36.22
CA LYS A 89 0.78 23.51 -34.89
C LYS A 89 0.05 22.15 -34.90
N VAL A 90 -0.97 21.96 -35.75
CA VAL A 90 -1.71 20.68 -35.84
C VAL A 90 -0.87 19.60 -36.51
N GLU A 91 -0.14 19.97 -37.57
CA GLU A 91 0.83 19.09 -38.22
C GLU A 91 1.87 18.55 -37.23
N HIS A 92 2.47 19.43 -36.42
CA HIS A 92 3.44 19.05 -35.41
C HIS A 92 2.84 18.19 -34.29
N ALA A 93 1.61 18.50 -33.84
CA ALA A 93 0.89 17.68 -32.87
C ALA A 93 0.60 16.26 -33.41
N ALA A 94 0.20 16.16 -34.68
CA ALA A 94 0.00 14.87 -35.35
C ALA A 94 1.32 14.08 -35.42
N ASP A 95 2.42 14.72 -35.82
CA ASP A 95 3.73 14.09 -35.90
C ASP A 95 4.21 13.57 -34.53
N ARG A 96 3.95 14.32 -33.46
CA ARG A 96 4.18 13.85 -32.09
C ARG A 96 3.32 12.63 -31.75
N ILE A 97 2.02 12.64 -32.07
CA ILE A 97 1.12 11.49 -31.82
C ILE A 97 1.62 10.25 -32.58
N TYR A 98 1.94 10.37 -33.87
CA TYR A 98 2.44 9.24 -34.64
C TYR A 98 3.76 8.72 -34.09
N SER A 99 4.78 9.59 -34.00
CA SER A 99 6.14 9.21 -33.58
C SER A 99 6.18 8.71 -32.13
N ARG A 100 5.44 9.33 -31.22
CA ARG A 100 5.56 9.06 -29.77
C ARG A 100 4.47 8.14 -29.22
N LEU A 101 3.25 8.18 -29.73
CA LEU A 101 2.13 7.35 -29.22
C LEU A 101 1.95 6.06 -30.01
N LEU A 102 2.06 6.07 -31.35
CA LEU A 102 1.70 4.90 -32.17
C LEU A 102 2.91 4.07 -32.63
N VAL A 103 3.96 4.73 -33.12
CA VAL A 103 5.17 4.08 -33.65
C VAL A 103 5.83 3.09 -32.65
N PRO A 104 5.92 3.35 -31.33
CA PRO A 104 6.50 2.38 -30.38
C PRO A 104 5.82 0.99 -30.42
N PHE A 105 4.55 0.95 -30.80
CA PHE A 105 3.71 -0.24 -30.83
C PHE A 105 3.51 -0.81 -32.24
N ALA A 106 4.01 -0.10 -33.26
CA ALA A 106 3.86 -0.50 -34.65
C ALA A 106 4.81 -1.64 -35.00
N ASP A 107 4.35 -2.52 -35.88
CA ASP A 107 5.17 -3.47 -36.63
C ASP A 107 5.42 -2.92 -38.04
N VAL A 108 4.39 -2.28 -38.61
CA VAL A 108 4.45 -1.65 -39.93
C VAL A 108 3.74 -0.29 -39.88
N VAL A 109 4.35 0.72 -40.49
CA VAL A 109 3.76 2.03 -40.76
C VAL A 109 3.60 2.16 -42.27
N CYS A 110 2.37 2.14 -42.75
CA CYS A 110 2.02 2.21 -44.16
C CYS A 110 1.42 3.60 -44.48
N VAL A 111 2.09 4.34 -45.36
CA VAL A 111 1.71 5.70 -45.75
C VAL A 111 1.31 5.72 -47.22
N PHE A 112 0.11 6.20 -47.51
CA PHE A 112 -0.39 6.35 -48.88
C PHE A 112 -0.01 7.72 -49.42
N ALA A 113 1.06 7.81 -50.22
CA ALA A 113 1.68 9.08 -50.59
C ALA A 113 0.71 10.02 -51.31
N ASN A 114 -0.12 9.50 -52.21
CA ASN A 114 -1.08 10.30 -52.97
C ASN A 114 -2.18 10.91 -52.08
N ASP A 115 -2.56 10.21 -51.01
CA ASP A 115 -3.52 10.73 -50.03
C ASP A 115 -2.94 11.91 -49.20
N LEU A 116 -1.61 12.04 -49.12
CA LEU A 116 -0.91 13.09 -48.36
C LEU A 116 -0.38 14.24 -49.24
N GLY A 117 -0.71 14.26 -50.54
CA GLY A 117 -0.21 15.27 -51.48
C GLY A 117 1.14 14.92 -52.14
N GLY A 118 1.52 13.64 -52.12
CA GLY A 118 2.67 13.10 -52.84
C GLY A 118 3.89 12.80 -51.96
N LEU A 119 4.95 12.34 -52.61
CA LEU A 119 6.16 11.82 -51.94
C LEU A 119 6.90 12.88 -51.10
N HIS A 120 6.87 14.16 -51.51
CA HIS A 120 7.49 15.25 -50.77
C HIS A 120 6.85 15.48 -49.40
N SER A 121 5.52 15.39 -49.33
CA SER A 121 4.79 15.49 -48.06
C SER A 121 5.16 14.35 -47.13
N VAL A 122 5.25 13.12 -47.65
CA VAL A 122 5.69 11.96 -46.86
C VAL A 122 7.11 12.16 -46.34
N ALA A 123 8.04 12.60 -47.19
CA ALA A 123 9.43 12.87 -46.79
C ALA A 123 9.50 13.89 -45.66
N ARG A 124 8.78 15.02 -45.77
CA ARG A 124 8.73 16.05 -44.72
C ARG A 124 8.26 15.51 -43.36
N ARG A 125 7.26 14.63 -43.35
CA ARG A 125 6.71 14.02 -42.12
C ARG A 125 7.68 13.04 -41.50
N VAL A 126 8.27 12.17 -42.33
CA VAL A 126 9.28 11.21 -41.87
C VAL A 126 10.51 11.95 -41.33
N THR A 127 10.95 13.03 -41.96
CA THR A 127 12.00 13.90 -41.41
C THR A 127 11.62 14.42 -40.02
N ALA A 128 10.41 14.97 -39.83
CA ALA A 128 9.97 15.43 -38.51
C ALA A 128 9.97 14.30 -37.46
N TRP A 129 9.63 13.07 -37.84
CA TRP A 129 9.67 11.92 -36.92
C TRP A 129 11.10 11.49 -36.59
N LEU A 130 12.03 11.60 -37.54
CA LEU A 130 13.46 11.34 -37.33
C LEU A 130 14.09 12.41 -36.43
N ASP A 131 13.75 13.68 -36.61
CA ASP A 131 14.24 14.80 -35.80
C ASP A 131 13.74 14.74 -34.35
N LEU A 132 12.56 14.15 -34.12
CA LEU A 132 12.10 13.81 -32.77
C LEU A 132 12.93 12.67 -32.13
N GLY A 133 13.67 11.89 -32.91
CA GLY A 133 14.50 10.79 -32.45
C GLY A 133 13.71 9.57 -31.96
N ARG A 134 14.42 8.64 -31.29
CA ARG A 134 13.84 7.36 -30.84
C ARG A 134 12.64 7.55 -29.93
N SER A 135 11.58 6.81 -30.22
CA SER A 135 10.32 6.84 -29.47
C SER A 135 10.30 5.87 -28.29
N SER A 136 11.12 4.83 -28.28
CA SER A 136 11.21 3.89 -27.16
C SER A 136 12.61 3.29 -27.00
N ASN A 137 12.84 2.66 -25.85
CA ASN A 137 14.07 1.92 -25.56
C ASN A 137 14.09 0.51 -26.19
N VAL A 138 13.03 0.12 -26.90
CA VAL A 138 12.98 -1.18 -27.57
C VAL A 138 13.82 -1.13 -28.84
N THR A 139 14.60 -2.19 -29.05
CA THR A 139 15.50 -2.33 -30.20
C THR A 139 14.76 -2.62 -31.51
N VAL A 140 13.57 -3.23 -31.43
CA VAL A 140 12.76 -3.60 -32.59
C VAL A 140 12.06 -2.37 -33.17
N CYS A 141 12.48 -1.97 -34.37
CA CYS A 141 11.88 -0.85 -35.12
C CYS A 141 10.88 -1.36 -36.18
N PRO A 142 9.78 -0.63 -36.44
CA PRO A 142 8.81 -1.00 -37.47
C PRO A 142 9.35 -0.83 -38.90
N TRP A 143 8.66 -1.46 -39.86
CA TRP A 143 8.87 -1.18 -41.29
C TRP A 143 8.13 0.09 -41.72
N LEU A 144 8.75 0.90 -42.59
CA LEU A 144 8.07 1.99 -43.30
C LEU A 144 7.69 1.51 -44.71
N VAL A 145 6.39 1.47 -45.01
CA VAL A 145 5.85 1.14 -46.33
C VAL A 145 5.25 2.41 -46.92
N ILE A 146 5.68 2.79 -48.13
CA ILE A 146 5.15 3.94 -48.85
C ILE A 146 4.45 3.42 -50.10
N VAL A 147 3.15 3.70 -50.20
CA VAL A 147 2.31 3.30 -51.34
C VAL A 147 2.16 4.47 -52.29
N VAL A 148 2.46 4.25 -53.56
CA VAL A 148 2.34 5.23 -54.65
C VAL A 148 1.44 4.68 -55.76
N ASP A 149 0.72 5.53 -56.48
CA ASP A 149 -0.19 5.04 -57.54
C ASP A 149 0.56 4.56 -58.79
N ASP A 150 1.66 5.22 -59.18
CA ASP A 150 2.44 4.89 -60.37
C ASP A 150 3.94 5.21 -60.13
N GLY A 151 4.81 4.61 -60.93
CA GLY A 151 6.26 4.78 -60.87
C GLY A 151 7.01 3.49 -60.55
N GLU A 152 8.26 3.41 -61.04
CA GLU A 152 9.17 2.31 -60.76
C GLU A 152 9.66 2.40 -59.30
N GLU A 153 9.46 1.32 -58.51
CA GLU A 153 9.71 1.32 -57.06
C GLU A 153 11.15 1.69 -56.69
N THR A 154 12.13 1.31 -57.51
CA THR A 154 13.56 1.61 -57.34
C THR A 154 13.85 3.10 -57.50
N VAL A 155 13.28 3.72 -58.54
CA VAL A 155 13.42 5.16 -58.84
C VAL A 155 12.74 5.99 -57.74
N VAL A 156 11.53 5.61 -57.34
CA VAL A 156 10.78 6.29 -56.28
C VAL A 156 11.51 6.19 -54.94
N ARG A 157 12.09 5.03 -54.62
CA ARG A 157 12.90 4.84 -53.41
C ARG A 157 14.13 5.74 -53.41
N GLN A 158 14.82 5.86 -54.54
CA GLN A 158 15.98 6.73 -54.67
C GLN A 158 15.59 8.19 -54.45
N ALA A 159 14.54 8.66 -55.14
CA ALA A 159 14.02 10.02 -54.98
C ALA A 159 13.60 10.33 -53.53
N PHE A 160 12.94 9.40 -52.85
CA PHE A 160 12.59 9.53 -51.43
C PHE A 160 13.83 9.64 -50.53
N THR A 161 14.85 8.83 -50.81
CA THR A 161 16.10 8.82 -50.04
C THR A 161 16.86 10.14 -50.22
N ASP A 162 16.90 10.68 -51.44
CA ASP A 162 17.56 11.94 -51.73
C ASP A 162 16.84 13.12 -51.04
N MET A 163 15.50 13.10 -51.01
CA MET A 163 14.70 14.08 -50.25
C MET A 163 14.95 14.04 -48.73
N LEU A 164 15.15 12.84 -48.16
CA LEU A 164 15.48 12.72 -46.74
C LEU A 164 16.88 13.26 -46.43
N ARG A 165 17.87 12.96 -47.28
CA ARG A 165 19.26 13.42 -47.13
C ARG A 165 19.39 14.94 -47.20
N GLU A 166 18.53 15.60 -47.97
CA GLU A 166 18.49 17.06 -48.04
C GLU A 166 17.95 17.69 -46.74
N LYS A 167 17.02 17.00 -46.06
CA LYS A 167 16.27 17.58 -44.93
C LYS A 167 16.78 17.18 -43.54
N THR A 168 17.44 16.02 -43.37
CA THR A 168 17.93 15.56 -42.06
C THR A 168 19.24 14.78 -42.17
N SER A 169 20.08 14.91 -41.14
CA SER A 169 21.31 14.12 -40.98
C SER A 169 21.09 12.80 -40.23
N ILE A 170 19.86 12.54 -39.75
CA ILE A 170 19.53 11.36 -38.95
C ILE A 170 19.20 10.19 -39.89
N GLY A 171 19.86 9.05 -39.67
CA GLY A 171 19.61 7.84 -40.44
C GLY A 171 18.23 7.25 -40.18
N ILE A 172 17.56 6.75 -41.23
CA ILE A 172 16.22 6.15 -41.10
C ILE A 172 16.19 4.94 -40.17
N SER A 173 17.33 4.24 -40.04
CA SER A 173 17.55 3.10 -39.15
C SER A 173 17.37 3.42 -37.67
N GLU A 174 17.38 4.71 -37.29
CA GLU A 174 17.12 5.12 -35.90
C GLU A 174 15.66 4.95 -35.48
N VAL A 175 14.71 5.00 -36.42
CA VAL A 175 13.27 4.92 -36.13
C VAL A 175 12.59 3.75 -36.86
N PHE A 176 13.09 3.37 -38.04
CA PHE A 176 12.52 2.31 -38.88
C PHE A 176 13.56 1.25 -39.23
N GLN A 177 13.14 0.00 -39.37
CA GLN A 177 14.01 -1.08 -39.86
C GLN A 177 14.51 -0.81 -41.29
N GLY A 178 13.66 -0.18 -42.11
CA GLY A 178 13.91 0.07 -43.51
C GLY A 178 12.67 0.61 -44.21
N VAL A 179 12.83 0.95 -45.49
CA VAL A 179 11.78 1.53 -46.32
C VAL A 179 11.46 0.59 -47.49
N ARG A 180 10.17 0.31 -47.67
CA ARG A 180 9.62 -0.41 -48.82
C ARG A 180 8.69 0.51 -49.60
N ILE A 181 8.89 0.60 -50.91
CA ILE A 181 7.96 1.29 -51.81
C ILE A 181 7.11 0.24 -52.51
N VAL A 182 5.79 0.46 -52.58
CA VAL A 182 4.85 -0.40 -53.33
C VAL A 182 4.07 0.48 -54.31
N SER A 183 4.19 0.18 -55.61
CA SER A 183 3.45 0.90 -56.66
C SER A 183 2.14 0.18 -57.00
N LEU A 184 0.99 0.84 -57.03
CA LEU A 184 -0.29 0.17 -57.30
C LEU A 184 -0.51 -0.09 -58.81
N ASN A 185 0.08 0.73 -59.67
CA ASN A 185 0.06 0.55 -61.12
C ASN A 185 1.50 0.48 -61.65
N GLN A 186 2.09 -0.71 -61.75
CA GLN A 186 3.34 -0.85 -62.51
C GLN A 186 3.03 -0.92 -64.01
N MET A 187 3.61 0.01 -64.78
CA MET A 187 3.77 -0.14 -66.23
C MET A 187 4.63 -1.38 -66.50
N SER A 188 4.06 -2.45 -67.05
CA SER A 188 4.89 -3.53 -67.59
C SER A 188 5.67 -3.01 -68.80
N PRO A 189 6.82 -3.60 -69.15
CA PRO A 189 7.43 -3.39 -70.45
C PRO A 189 6.40 -3.61 -71.55
N LYS A 190 6.49 -2.83 -72.64
CA LYS A 190 5.50 -2.59 -73.71
C LYS A 190 4.84 -3.81 -74.38
N THR A 191 5.12 -5.04 -73.96
CA THR A 191 4.63 -6.31 -74.53
C THR A 191 3.53 -7.01 -73.71
N MET A 192 3.20 -6.60 -72.48
CA MET A 192 2.06 -7.16 -71.71
C MET A 192 0.99 -6.11 -71.37
N ARG A 193 0.10 -5.84 -72.33
CA ARG A 193 -1.14 -5.09 -72.04
C ARG A 193 -2.09 -5.97 -71.23
N ARG A 194 -2.01 -5.88 -69.90
CA ARG A 194 -3.15 -6.01 -68.97
C ARG A 194 -2.72 -5.43 -67.62
N SER A 195 -3.22 -4.24 -67.30
CA SER A 195 -3.24 -3.79 -65.91
C SER A 195 -3.98 -4.84 -65.10
N LEU A 196 -3.35 -5.40 -64.06
CA LEU A 196 -3.99 -6.28 -63.08
C LEU A 196 -4.12 -5.56 -61.72
N PRO A 197 -4.98 -4.53 -61.59
CA PRO A 197 -5.20 -3.84 -60.32
C PRO A 197 -5.46 -4.77 -59.12
N PRO A 198 -6.23 -5.88 -59.22
CA PRO A 198 -6.50 -6.75 -58.06
C PRO A 198 -5.22 -7.38 -57.49
N VAL A 199 -4.29 -7.78 -58.34
CA VAL A 199 -3.08 -8.53 -57.94
C VAL A 199 -2.11 -7.64 -57.15
N ARG A 200 -2.03 -6.33 -57.45
CA ARG A 200 -1.14 -5.42 -56.71
C ARG A 200 -1.66 -5.10 -55.31
N TRP A 201 -2.98 -5.11 -55.11
CA TRP A 201 -3.57 -5.03 -53.77
C TRP A 201 -3.27 -6.28 -52.95
N ASP A 202 -3.36 -7.47 -53.55
CA ASP A 202 -2.98 -8.72 -52.90
C ASP A 202 -1.50 -8.72 -52.51
N ILE A 203 -0.62 -8.21 -53.38
CA ILE A 203 0.81 -8.03 -53.09
C ILE A 203 1.01 -7.11 -51.88
N LEU A 204 0.34 -5.97 -51.81
CA LEU A 204 0.43 -5.06 -50.67
C LEU A 204 -0.03 -5.75 -49.38
N CYS A 205 -1.18 -6.42 -49.40
CA CYS A 205 -1.71 -7.12 -48.23
C CYS A 205 -0.78 -8.24 -47.75
N ASN A 206 -0.20 -9.00 -48.68
CA ASN A 206 0.77 -10.07 -48.38
C ASN A 206 2.07 -9.51 -47.79
N GLU A 207 2.61 -8.43 -48.35
CA GLU A 207 3.81 -7.75 -47.85
C GLU A 207 3.58 -7.18 -46.43
N LEU A 208 2.45 -6.51 -46.21
CA LEU A 208 2.06 -5.98 -44.89
C LEU A 208 1.95 -7.10 -43.84
N SER A 209 1.33 -8.22 -44.21
CA SER A 209 1.17 -9.37 -43.32
C SER A 209 2.52 -10.05 -43.02
N TYR A 210 3.35 -10.23 -44.05
CA TYR A 210 4.69 -10.82 -43.92
C TYR A 210 5.60 -9.98 -43.01
N MET A 211 5.62 -8.66 -43.21
CA MET A 211 6.41 -7.74 -42.40
C MET A 211 5.93 -7.70 -40.94
N ALA A 212 4.60 -7.70 -40.74
CA ALA A 212 4.02 -7.75 -39.40
C ALA A 212 4.40 -9.04 -38.66
N GLU A 213 4.34 -10.20 -39.31
CA GLU A 213 4.72 -11.48 -38.69
C GLU A 213 6.23 -11.57 -38.42
N THR A 214 7.07 -11.06 -39.32
CA THR A 214 8.52 -11.00 -39.11
C THR A 214 8.85 -10.15 -37.88
N LYS A 215 8.24 -8.96 -37.76
CA LYS A 215 8.42 -8.07 -36.61
C LYS A 215 7.86 -8.65 -35.32
N ARG A 216 6.78 -9.43 -35.40
CA ARG A 216 6.25 -10.18 -34.25
C ARG A 216 7.29 -11.17 -33.71
N ILE A 217 7.98 -11.92 -34.57
CA ILE A 217 9.03 -12.86 -34.16
C ILE A 217 10.19 -12.10 -33.51
N GLU A 218 10.65 -11.01 -34.11
CA GLU A 218 11.69 -10.16 -33.52
C GLU A 218 11.28 -9.61 -32.14
N ARG A 219 10.05 -9.10 -32.00
CA ARG A 219 9.50 -8.64 -30.72
C ARG A 219 9.47 -9.77 -29.69
N ARG A 220 9.13 -11.00 -30.08
CA ARG A 220 9.15 -12.16 -29.19
C ARG A 220 10.55 -12.47 -28.69
N LEU A 221 11.55 -12.47 -29.59
CA LEU A 221 12.95 -12.70 -29.24
C LEU A 221 13.52 -11.58 -28.36
N ALA A 222 13.06 -10.35 -28.55
CA ALA A 222 13.45 -9.19 -27.76
C ALA A 222 12.60 -8.98 -26.48
N SER A 223 11.76 -9.95 -26.09
CA SER A 223 10.85 -9.83 -24.93
C SER A 223 9.99 -8.54 -24.94
N SER A 224 9.51 -8.13 -26.12
CA SER A 224 8.69 -6.94 -26.35
C SER A 224 7.39 -7.24 -27.12
N LEU A 225 6.97 -8.50 -27.16
CA LEU A 225 5.66 -8.92 -27.63
C LEU A 225 4.67 -8.95 -26.46
N TRP A 226 3.81 -7.96 -26.38
CA TRP A 226 2.94 -7.74 -25.22
C TRP A 226 1.60 -8.46 -25.31
N SER A 227 1.02 -8.79 -24.15
CA SER A 227 -0.39 -9.18 -24.06
C SER A 227 -1.31 -7.98 -24.35
N ALA A 228 -2.59 -8.23 -24.65
CA ALA A 228 -3.57 -7.15 -24.82
C ALA A 228 -3.66 -6.23 -23.59
N THR A 229 -3.58 -6.81 -22.38
CA THR A 229 -3.60 -6.08 -21.11
C THR A 229 -2.39 -5.15 -20.98
N HIS A 230 -1.19 -5.65 -21.28
CA HIS A 230 0.04 -4.85 -21.21
C HIS A 230 0.09 -3.79 -22.31
N LEU A 231 -0.32 -4.12 -23.53
CA LEU A 231 -0.40 -3.18 -24.64
C LEU A 231 -1.35 -2.02 -24.30
N ALA A 232 -2.53 -2.30 -23.77
CA ALA A 232 -3.49 -1.26 -23.38
C ALA A 232 -2.95 -0.37 -22.24
N ALA A 233 -2.22 -0.95 -21.29
CA ALA A 233 -1.57 -0.20 -20.22
C ALA A 233 -0.48 0.75 -20.75
N PHE A 234 0.40 0.24 -21.61
CA PHE A 234 1.46 1.05 -22.21
C PHE A 234 0.92 2.15 -23.15
N LEU A 235 -0.12 1.87 -23.92
CA LEU A 235 -0.78 2.88 -24.76
C LEU A 235 -1.40 4.00 -23.91
N ARG A 236 -2.08 3.66 -22.80
CA ARG A 236 -2.61 4.65 -21.86
C ARG A 236 -1.50 5.52 -21.29
N HIS A 237 -0.44 4.89 -20.76
CA HIS A 237 0.70 5.62 -20.20
C HIS A 237 1.41 6.51 -21.24
N ALA A 238 1.59 6.02 -22.47
CA ALA A 238 2.17 6.80 -23.56
C ALA A 238 1.31 8.01 -23.95
N ALA A 239 -0.01 7.91 -23.80
CA ALA A 239 -0.95 9.01 -24.03
C ALA A 239 -0.93 10.03 -22.88
N ASP A 240 -0.80 9.57 -21.63
CA ASP A 240 -0.58 10.44 -20.45
C ASP A 240 0.75 11.20 -20.58
N LYS A 241 1.85 10.52 -20.93
CA LYS A 241 3.18 11.14 -21.08
C LYS A 241 3.26 12.28 -22.12
N GLN A 242 2.29 12.41 -23.03
CA GLN A 242 2.25 13.54 -23.97
C GLN A 242 2.09 14.90 -23.28
N THR A 243 1.50 14.94 -22.08
CA THR A 243 1.15 16.17 -21.36
C THR A 243 2.30 16.73 -20.51
N ASP A 244 3.15 15.86 -19.96
CA ASP A 244 4.00 16.21 -18.82
C ASP A 244 5.41 16.74 -19.19
N GLY A 245 5.71 16.94 -20.48
CA GLY A 245 6.98 17.53 -20.93
C GLY A 245 8.25 16.71 -20.63
N THR A 246 8.13 15.49 -20.08
CA THR A 246 9.25 14.62 -19.73
C THR A 246 10.03 14.12 -20.95
N ALA A 247 11.34 13.88 -20.78
CA ALA A 247 12.22 13.42 -21.85
C ALA A 247 11.81 12.04 -22.39
N TRP A 248 11.68 11.95 -23.71
CA TRP A 248 11.65 10.71 -24.47
C TRP A 248 13.08 10.18 -24.63
N PRO A 249 13.31 8.87 -24.85
CA PRO A 249 12.38 7.78 -25.23
C PRO A 249 11.48 7.19 -24.11
N LEU A 250 10.45 6.42 -24.50
CA LEU A 250 9.61 5.64 -23.57
C LEU A 250 10.31 4.35 -23.12
N SER A 251 10.48 4.18 -21.81
CA SER A 251 11.00 2.94 -21.21
C SER A 251 9.85 2.06 -20.72
N PHE A 252 9.46 1.04 -21.49
CA PHE A 252 8.42 0.09 -21.09
C PHE A 252 8.74 -0.62 -19.77
N LEU A 253 10.02 -0.89 -19.54
CA LEU A 253 10.47 -1.54 -18.32
C LEU A 253 10.28 -0.60 -17.10
N ALA A 254 10.60 0.70 -17.23
CA ALA A 254 10.29 1.69 -16.18
C ALA A 254 8.78 1.79 -15.94
N VAL A 255 7.99 1.90 -17.01
CA VAL A 255 6.53 1.99 -16.92
C VAL A 255 5.93 0.77 -16.20
N SER A 256 6.46 -0.42 -16.45
CA SER A 256 6.00 -1.66 -15.80
C SER A 256 6.20 -1.70 -14.27
N ARG A 257 7.02 -0.79 -13.74
CA ARG A 257 7.37 -0.68 -12.32
C ARG A 257 6.79 0.56 -11.63
N THR A 258 5.97 1.35 -12.33
CA THR A 258 5.38 2.59 -11.78
C THR A 258 4.57 2.32 -10.50
N ASP A 259 3.71 1.30 -10.52
CA ASP A 259 2.83 0.95 -9.37
C ASP A 259 3.49 0.01 -8.36
N ASN A 260 4.70 -0.47 -8.65
CA ASN A 260 5.47 -1.35 -7.78
C ASN A 260 6.97 -1.03 -7.98
N PRO A 261 7.46 0.12 -7.49
CA PRO A 261 8.85 0.49 -7.65
C PRO A 261 9.78 -0.45 -6.88
N VAL A 262 11.07 -0.44 -7.20
CA VAL A 262 12.07 -1.11 -6.37
C VAL A 262 12.17 -0.38 -5.03
N ALA A 263 12.42 -1.12 -3.96
CA ALA A 263 12.56 -0.54 -2.63
C ALA A 263 13.65 0.56 -2.63
N PRO A 264 13.33 1.79 -2.19
CA PRO A 264 14.28 2.91 -2.22
C PRO A 264 15.50 2.66 -1.31
N ASP A 265 15.32 1.85 -0.27
CA ASP A 265 16.31 1.43 0.72
C ASP A 265 16.92 0.04 0.41
N LEU A 266 16.81 -0.45 -0.84
CA LEU A 266 17.37 -1.74 -1.24
C LEU A 266 18.87 -1.87 -0.89
N GLU A 267 19.65 -0.82 -1.11
CA GLU A 267 21.08 -0.81 -0.76
C GLU A 267 21.32 -1.09 0.73
N ALA A 268 20.52 -0.47 1.61
CA ALA A 268 20.62 -0.67 3.05
C ALA A 268 20.28 -2.11 3.43
N HIS A 269 19.25 -2.69 2.80
CA HIS A 269 18.88 -4.09 3.03
C HIS A 269 19.94 -5.09 2.57
N LEU A 270 20.54 -4.86 1.41
CA LEU A 270 21.62 -5.69 0.90
C LEU A 270 22.88 -5.56 1.78
N ALA A 271 23.22 -4.35 2.22
CA ALA A 271 24.35 -4.13 3.12
C ALA A 271 24.13 -4.83 4.48
N ASP A 272 22.92 -4.75 5.03
CA ASP A 272 22.53 -5.42 6.27
C ASP A 272 22.61 -6.95 6.17
N PHE A 273 22.28 -7.53 5.02
CA PHE A 273 22.44 -8.96 4.78
C PHE A 273 23.91 -9.35 4.59
N LEU A 274 24.67 -8.58 3.82
CA LEU A 274 26.06 -8.90 3.47
C LEU A 274 27.05 -8.70 4.61
N LYS A 275 26.73 -7.89 5.64
CA LYS A 275 27.62 -7.65 6.79
C LYS A 275 28.02 -8.91 7.56
N SER A 276 27.18 -9.95 7.51
CA SER A 276 27.40 -11.22 8.20
C SER A 276 28.27 -12.21 7.41
N PHE A 277 28.73 -11.84 6.22
CA PHE A 277 29.52 -12.70 5.36
C PHE A 277 31.01 -12.37 5.47
N HIS A 278 31.80 -13.39 5.83
CA HIS A 278 33.26 -13.27 6.00
C HIS A 278 34.06 -14.24 5.11
N SER A 279 33.38 -15.01 4.25
CA SER A 279 33.98 -15.98 3.33
C SER A 279 33.42 -15.77 1.92
N LEU A 280 34.32 -15.72 0.94
CA LEU A 280 33.94 -15.64 -0.47
C LEU A 280 33.21 -16.89 -0.95
N GLU A 281 33.50 -18.06 -0.38
CA GLU A 281 32.79 -19.30 -0.69
C GLU A 281 31.31 -19.20 -0.30
N ARG A 282 31.03 -18.83 0.97
CA ARG A 282 29.63 -18.60 1.43
C ARG A 282 28.94 -17.50 0.65
N LEU A 283 29.67 -16.45 0.26
CA LEU A 283 29.10 -15.40 -0.57
C LEU A 283 28.69 -15.91 -1.96
N ARG A 284 29.52 -16.75 -2.59
CA ARG A 284 29.24 -17.34 -3.92
C ARG A 284 28.13 -18.39 -3.87
N GLU A 285 28.14 -19.25 -2.85
CA GLU A 285 27.24 -20.41 -2.78
C GLU A 285 25.90 -20.11 -2.12
N PHE A 286 25.83 -19.12 -1.21
CA PHE A 286 24.62 -18.76 -0.47
C PHE A 286 24.12 -17.35 -0.81
N ALA A 287 24.92 -16.30 -0.57
CA ALA A 287 24.44 -14.91 -0.69
C ALA A 287 23.97 -14.57 -2.12
N ILE A 288 24.81 -14.82 -3.13
CA ILE A 288 24.52 -14.46 -4.52
C ILE A 288 23.24 -15.16 -5.03
N PRO A 289 23.07 -16.48 -4.85
CA PRO A 289 21.81 -17.17 -5.16
C PRO A 289 20.58 -16.57 -4.50
N VAL A 290 20.66 -16.25 -3.20
CA VAL A 290 19.55 -15.68 -2.45
C VAL A 290 19.19 -14.30 -2.98
N ILE A 291 20.18 -13.42 -3.19
CA ILE A 291 19.97 -12.08 -3.76
C ILE A 291 19.34 -12.16 -5.15
N ALA A 292 19.90 -12.97 -6.06
CA ALA A 292 19.39 -13.15 -7.40
C ALA A 292 17.92 -13.65 -7.42
N SER A 293 17.60 -14.63 -6.57
CA SER A 293 16.22 -15.13 -6.45
C SER A 293 15.27 -14.11 -5.83
N SER A 294 15.76 -13.25 -4.92
CA SER A 294 14.96 -12.17 -4.33
C SER A 294 14.60 -11.10 -5.37
N PHE A 295 15.50 -10.82 -6.32
CA PHE A 295 15.24 -9.91 -7.45
C PHE A 295 14.25 -10.50 -8.44
N LEU A 296 14.27 -11.81 -8.67
CA LEU A 296 13.22 -12.47 -9.46
C LEU A 296 11.86 -12.41 -8.76
N LEU A 297 11.83 -12.67 -7.44
CA LEU A 297 10.63 -12.49 -6.62
C LEU A 297 10.10 -11.06 -6.71
N ASP A 298 10.98 -10.06 -6.80
CA ASP A 298 10.55 -8.68 -6.92
C ASP A 298 10.05 -8.32 -8.31
N GLN A 299 10.80 -8.69 -9.35
CA GLN A 299 10.52 -8.27 -10.71
C GLN A 299 9.32 -8.99 -11.31
N TYR A 300 9.13 -10.29 -11.04
CA TYR A 300 8.18 -11.12 -11.79
C TYR A 300 7.04 -11.68 -10.92
N PRO A 301 6.17 -10.83 -10.34
CA PRO A 301 4.93 -11.29 -9.73
C PRO A 301 3.96 -11.83 -10.80
N PRO A 302 2.93 -12.58 -10.40
CA PRO A 302 1.89 -13.05 -11.33
C PRO A 302 1.27 -11.90 -12.14
N GLY A 303 1.21 -12.07 -13.47
CA GLY A 303 0.70 -11.06 -14.40
C GLY A 303 1.75 -10.09 -14.96
N MET A 304 2.98 -10.10 -14.44
CA MET A 304 4.09 -9.33 -15.03
C MET A 304 4.46 -9.85 -16.43
N HIS A 305 4.87 -8.94 -17.31
CA HIS A 305 5.45 -9.30 -18.60
C HIS A 305 6.87 -9.86 -18.44
N PHE A 306 7.20 -10.93 -19.17
CA PHE A 306 8.51 -11.57 -19.13
C PHE A 306 9.58 -10.78 -19.90
N PHE A 307 9.96 -9.63 -19.36
CA PHE A 307 11.12 -8.85 -19.80
C PHE A 307 12.42 -9.63 -19.69
N ASP A 308 13.40 -9.30 -20.53
CA ASP A 308 14.75 -9.87 -20.44
C ASP A 308 15.38 -9.58 -19.06
N PRO A 309 15.76 -10.61 -18.28
CA PRO A 309 16.34 -10.44 -16.95
C PRO A 309 17.64 -9.63 -16.94
N ARG A 310 18.43 -9.61 -18.03
CA ARG A 310 19.64 -8.78 -18.10
C ARG A 310 19.31 -7.30 -18.15
N ALA A 311 18.36 -6.93 -19.01
CA ALA A 311 17.86 -5.56 -19.09
C ALA A 311 17.26 -5.08 -17.76
N VAL A 312 16.46 -5.95 -17.11
CA VAL A 312 15.93 -5.70 -15.76
C VAL A 312 17.05 -5.41 -14.76
N PHE A 313 18.02 -6.32 -14.66
CA PHE A 313 19.10 -6.20 -13.69
C PHE A 313 19.87 -4.90 -13.85
N ARG A 314 20.24 -4.57 -15.09
CA ARG A 314 21.00 -3.36 -15.41
C ARG A 314 20.25 -2.08 -15.10
N GLN A 315 18.93 -2.06 -15.30
CA GLN A 315 18.12 -0.87 -15.07
C GLN A 315 17.81 -0.64 -13.58
N PHE A 316 17.61 -1.70 -12.80
CA PHE A 316 17.03 -1.57 -11.45
C PHE A 316 17.91 -2.02 -10.29
N TYR A 317 18.81 -2.98 -10.50
CA TYR A 317 19.53 -3.64 -9.40
C TYR A 317 21.05 -3.46 -9.46
N ARG A 318 21.61 -3.20 -10.64
CA ARG A 318 23.07 -3.10 -10.87
C ARG A 318 23.72 -2.06 -9.97
N ASP A 319 23.16 -0.86 -9.89
CA ASP A 319 23.76 0.24 -9.15
C ASP A 319 23.76 -0.06 -7.65
N ALA A 320 22.64 -0.59 -7.12
CA ALA A 320 22.57 -1.02 -5.73
C ALA A 320 23.62 -2.11 -5.40
N CYS A 321 23.76 -3.13 -6.24
CA CYS A 321 24.78 -4.17 -6.07
C CYS A 321 26.20 -3.60 -6.12
N HIS A 322 26.46 -2.63 -6.99
CA HIS A 322 27.77 -2.00 -7.12
C HIS A 322 28.12 -1.15 -5.89
N ASN A 323 27.16 -0.36 -5.40
CA ASN A 323 27.35 0.56 -4.28
C ASN A 323 27.55 -0.16 -2.95
N VAL A 324 26.83 -1.27 -2.72
CA VAL A 324 26.92 -2.04 -1.48
C VAL A 324 28.31 -2.64 -1.29
N CYS A 325 28.97 -3.11 -2.35
CA CYS A 325 30.35 -3.61 -2.27
C CYS A 325 31.38 -2.53 -1.89
N GLY A 326 31.07 -1.24 -2.14
CA GLY A 326 31.93 -0.13 -1.74
C GLY A 326 31.85 0.21 -0.25
N ARG A 327 30.75 -0.17 0.42
CA ARG A 327 30.48 0.12 1.85
C ARG A 327 30.61 -1.12 2.75
N ALA A 328 30.21 -2.28 2.25
CA ALA A 328 30.32 -3.58 2.91
C ALA A 328 31.58 -4.29 2.40
N VAL A 329 32.64 -4.25 3.21
CA VAL A 329 34.00 -4.71 2.93
C VAL A 329 34.05 -6.10 2.26
N LEU A 330 34.41 -6.15 0.97
CA LEU A 330 34.87 -7.37 0.27
C LEU A 330 36.40 -7.50 0.22
N ALA A 331 37.13 -6.62 0.92
CA ALA A 331 38.57 -6.73 1.13
C ALA A 331 38.83 -7.15 2.58
N HIS A 332 38.76 -8.45 2.86
CA HIS A 332 39.19 -8.96 4.17
C HIS A 332 40.70 -8.71 4.32
N GLN A 333 41.10 -8.05 5.43
CA GLN A 333 42.51 -7.99 5.83
C GLN A 333 43.03 -9.42 6.04
N GLY A 334 43.79 -9.94 5.07
CA GLY A 334 44.41 -11.27 5.12
C GLY A 334 43.89 -12.31 4.11
N SER A 335 42.84 -12.01 3.32
CA SER A 335 42.45 -12.87 2.19
C SER A 335 43.25 -12.50 0.93
N THR A 336 43.77 -13.51 0.22
CA THR A 336 44.43 -13.34 -1.09
C THR A 336 43.43 -13.14 -2.24
N GLU A 337 42.14 -13.45 -2.01
CA GLU A 337 41.09 -13.30 -3.00
C GLU A 337 40.38 -11.95 -2.88
N LEU A 338 40.44 -11.16 -3.95
CA LEU A 338 39.73 -9.87 -4.11
C LEU A 338 38.50 -10.09 -5.01
N LEU A 339 37.32 -9.68 -4.56
CA LEU A 339 36.11 -9.65 -5.37
C LEU A 339 35.76 -8.19 -5.73
N LEU A 340 35.83 -7.86 -7.01
CA LEU A 340 35.48 -6.51 -7.48
C LEU A 340 33.95 -6.30 -7.47
N PRO A 341 33.45 -5.08 -7.21
CA PRO A 341 32.01 -4.78 -7.27
C PRO A 341 31.35 -5.18 -8.60
N SER A 342 32.07 -5.00 -9.71
CA SER A 342 31.62 -5.41 -11.04
C SER A 342 31.50 -6.93 -11.20
N GLN A 343 32.42 -7.69 -10.60
CA GLN A 343 32.36 -9.15 -10.60
C GLN A 343 31.18 -9.63 -9.76
N PHE A 344 30.96 -9.06 -8.57
CA PHE A 344 29.82 -9.37 -7.72
C PHE A 344 28.48 -9.14 -8.44
N ALA A 345 28.30 -7.95 -9.02
CA ALA A 345 27.09 -7.63 -9.79
C ALA A 345 26.89 -8.58 -10.98
N ASN A 346 27.96 -8.93 -11.71
CA ASN A 346 27.88 -9.85 -12.84
C ASN A 346 27.51 -11.28 -12.42
N MET A 347 27.96 -11.73 -11.25
CA MET A 347 27.57 -13.04 -10.72
C MET A 347 26.08 -13.09 -10.37
N ILE A 348 25.54 -12.01 -9.78
CA ILE A 348 24.09 -11.90 -9.51
C ILE A 348 23.30 -11.83 -10.83
N GLU A 349 23.73 -11.03 -11.82
CA GLU A 349 23.11 -10.99 -13.15
C GLU A 349 23.06 -12.41 -13.76
N THR A 350 24.18 -13.12 -13.73
CA THR A 350 24.29 -14.48 -14.30
C THR A 350 23.35 -15.47 -13.61
N ASP A 351 23.27 -15.46 -12.28
CA ASP A 351 22.38 -16.37 -11.54
C ASP A 351 20.90 -16.00 -11.73
N MET A 352 20.57 -14.70 -11.80
CA MET A 352 19.23 -14.21 -12.11
C MET A 352 18.76 -14.70 -13.49
N VAL A 353 19.63 -14.60 -14.51
CA VAL A 353 19.34 -15.11 -15.87
C VAL A 353 19.14 -16.62 -15.87
N ARG A 354 20.01 -17.37 -15.19
CA ARG A 354 19.91 -18.83 -15.09
C ARG A 354 18.55 -19.26 -14.53
N ARG A 355 18.13 -18.62 -13.43
CA ARG A 355 16.86 -18.92 -12.74
C ARG A 355 15.63 -18.45 -13.51
N PHE A 356 15.74 -17.36 -14.26
CA PHE A 356 14.66 -16.91 -15.13
C PHE A 356 14.26 -17.97 -16.16
N GLY A 357 15.20 -18.79 -16.64
CA GLY A 357 14.90 -19.95 -17.48
C GLY A 357 13.87 -20.92 -16.85
N GLN A 358 13.94 -21.13 -15.52
CA GLN A 358 13.01 -21.99 -14.79
C GLN A 358 11.62 -21.34 -14.62
N LEU A 359 11.55 -20.01 -14.55
CA LEU A 359 10.29 -19.27 -14.53
C LEU A 359 9.52 -19.49 -15.84
N THR A 360 10.22 -19.47 -16.97
CA THR A 360 9.61 -19.69 -18.29
C THR A 360 9.10 -21.12 -18.52
N SER A 361 9.52 -22.10 -17.70
CA SER A 361 8.98 -23.47 -17.72
C SER A 361 7.69 -23.68 -16.92
N GLY A 362 7.12 -22.61 -16.33
CA GLY A 362 5.79 -22.64 -15.70
C GLY A 362 5.79 -22.56 -14.17
N GLU A 363 6.95 -22.48 -13.52
CA GLU A 363 7.01 -22.19 -12.08
C GLU A 363 6.78 -20.70 -11.80
N SER A 364 6.24 -20.38 -10.62
CA SER A 364 6.14 -18.98 -10.17
C SER A 364 7.43 -18.52 -9.50
N ALA A 365 7.72 -17.21 -9.57
CA ALA A 365 8.89 -16.63 -8.90
C ALA A 365 8.87 -16.90 -7.38
N ALA A 366 7.69 -16.86 -6.76
CA ALA A 366 7.50 -17.22 -5.35
C ALA A 366 7.83 -18.70 -5.05
N SER A 367 7.43 -19.63 -5.92
CA SER A 367 7.78 -21.06 -5.77
C SER A 367 9.29 -21.28 -5.85
N LEU A 368 9.94 -20.73 -6.88
CA LEU A 368 11.38 -20.84 -7.09
C LEU A 368 12.17 -20.26 -5.90
N HIS A 369 11.74 -19.10 -5.40
CA HIS A 369 12.36 -18.47 -4.25
C HIS A 369 12.18 -19.29 -2.98
N ARG A 370 10.96 -19.80 -2.71
CA ARG A 370 10.68 -20.70 -1.57
C ARG A 370 11.56 -21.94 -1.58
N GLN A 371 11.71 -22.60 -2.73
CA GLN A 371 12.56 -23.78 -2.88
C GLN A 371 14.03 -23.45 -2.57
N LEU A 372 14.51 -22.30 -3.05
CA LEU A 372 15.88 -21.87 -2.77
C LEU A 372 16.12 -21.58 -1.29
N LEU A 373 15.23 -20.80 -0.65
CA LEU A 373 15.36 -20.50 0.78
C LEU A 373 15.38 -21.78 1.62
N SER A 374 14.53 -22.74 1.24
CA SER A 374 14.46 -24.05 1.91
C SER A 374 15.73 -24.89 1.75
N ARG A 375 16.46 -24.73 0.65
CA ARG A 375 17.72 -25.45 0.41
C ARG A 375 18.81 -25.03 1.40
N PHE A 376 18.77 -23.80 1.88
CA PHE A 376 19.74 -23.22 2.81
C PHE A 376 19.24 -23.17 4.25
N GLN A 377 18.33 -24.08 4.62
CA GLN A 377 17.67 -24.04 5.93
C GLN A 377 18.65 -24.05 7.13
N ASP A 378 19.77 -24.75 6.98
CA ASP A 378 20.78 -24.91 8.04
C ASP A 378 21.63 -23.63 8.18
N ASP A 379 21.91 -22.94 7.06
CA ASP A 379 22.64 -21.67 7.05
C ASP A 379 21.88 -20.56 7.76
N TRP A 380 20.55 -20.53 7.64
CA TRP A 380 19.70 -19.45 8.15
C TRP A 380 19.69 -19.31 9.68
N ALA A 381 20.16 -20.32 10.42
CA ALA A 381 20.22 -20.28 11.89
C ALA A 381 21.08 -19.12 12.42
N GLU A 382 22.11 -18.71 11.67
CA GLU A 382 23.05 -17.65 12.05
C GLU A 382 22.54 -16.23 11.71
N PHE A 383 21.43 -16.12 10.97
CA PHE A 383 20.98 -14.86 10.39
C PHE A 383 19.68 -14.38 11.04
N GLN A 384 19.76 -13.24 11.73
CA GLN A 384 18.59 -12.49 12.19
C GLN A 384 18.79 -11.00 11.89
N SER A 385 17.71 -10.33 11.53
CA SER A 385 17.70 -8.87 11.35
C SER A 385 16.32 -8.32 11.66
N GLU A 386 16.32 -7.17 12.33
CA GLU A 386 15.12 -6.38 12.58
C GLU A 386 14.94 -5.27 11.54
N HIS A 387 15.96 -4.99 10.73
CA HIS A 387 15.90 -3.98 9.68
C HIS A 387 15.55 -4.58 8.32
N THR A 388 15.94 -5.83 8.05
CA THR A 388 15.77 -6.48 6.75
C THR A 388 15.04 -7.81 6.88
N CYS A 389 13.96 -7.95 6.14
CA CYS A 389 13.24 -9.20 6.02
C CYS A 389 14.03 -10.13 5.08
N TYR A 390 14.77 -11.08 5.65
CA TYR A 390 15.59 -12.04 4.88
C TYR A 390 14.79 -12.96 3.94
N HIS A 391 13.47 -13.01 4.10
CA HIS A 391 12.56 -13.64 3.15
C HIS A 391 12.44 -12.92 1.80
N CYS A 392 12.80 -11.64 1.70
CA CYS A 392 12.69 -10.88 0.44
C CYS A 392 13.84 -9.89 0.18
N LEU A 393 14.70 -9.65 1.18
CA LEU A 393 15.87 -8.76 1.14
C LEU A 393 15.58 -7.31 0.73
N ARG A 394 14.36 -6.81 0.93
CA ARG A 394 13.97 -5.48 0.44
C ARG A 394 12.90 -4.74 1.24
N ARG A 395 12.54 -5.25 2.42
CA ARG A 395 11.53 -4.63 3.29
C ARG A 395 11.90 -4.84 4.74
N ARG A 396 11.50 -3.90 5.60
CA ARG A 396 11.56 -4.07 7.05
C ARG A 396 10.55 -5.14 7.53
N PRO A 397 10.98 -6.10 8.37
CA PRO A 397 10.06 -7.06 8.98
C PRO A 397 9.21 -6.37 10.06
N ARG A 398 7.95 -6.79 10.19
CA ARG A 398 6.99 -6.30 11.19
C ARG A 398 6.70 -7.32 12.28
N PHE A 399 6.80 -8.61 11.97
CA PHE A 399 6.46 -9.69 12.90
C PHE A 399 7.65 -10.58 13.13
N PHE A 400 7.89 -10.95 14.38
CA PHE A 400 8.96 -11.88 14.75
C PHE A 400 8.36 -13.08 15.46
N SER A 401 8.68 -14.27 14.98
CA SER A 401 8.23 -15.51 15.61
C SER A 401 9.28 -16.03 16.61
N VAL A 402 8.96 -17.14 17.27
CA VAL A 402 9.85 -17.79 18.27
C VAL A 402 11.21 -18.21 17.70
N CYS A 403 11.37 -18.37 16.38
CA CYS A 403 12.67 -18.66 15.77
C CYS A 403 13.56 -17.41 15.59
N GLY A 404 13.00 -16.22 15.80
CA GLY A 404 13.67 -14.93 15.65
C GLY A 404 13.76 -14.38 14.23
N HIS A 405 13.27 -15.09 13.22
CA HIS A 405 13.23 -14.60 11.84
C HIS A 405 12.05 -13.64 11.62
N GLY A 406 12.35 -12.45 11.13
CA GLY A 406 11.37 -11.40 10.87
C GLY A 406 10.61 -11.55 9.54
N TRP A 407 9.31 -11.27 9.57
CA TRP A 407 8.39 -11.32 8.44
C TRP A 407 7.83 -9.92 8.12
N CYS A 408 7.91 -9.50 6.85
CA CYS A 408 7.17 -8.33 6.37
C CYS A 408 5.77 -8.75 5.87
N MET A 409 4.82 -7.80 5.81
CA MET A 409 3.45 -8.05 5.35
C MET A 409 3.39 -8.74 3.97
N ASN A 410 4.23 -8.32 3.02
CA ASN A 410 4.21 -8.92 1.69
C ASN A 410 4.66 -10.38 1.73
N CYS A 411 5.68 -10.73 2.52
CA CYS A 411 6.09 -12.13 2.65
C CYS A 411 5.02 -12.98 3.33
N VAL A 412 4.27 -12.42 4.28
CA VAL A 412 3.09 -13.08 4.85
C VAL A 412 2.05 -13.35 3.75
N ALA A 413 1.70 -12.35 2.95
CA ALA A 413 0.72 -12.49 1.87
C ALA A 413 1.17 -13.45 0.75
N VAL A 414 2.46 -13.45 0.40
CA VAL A 414 3.04 -14.26 -0.69
C VAL A 414 3.21 -15.73 -0.26
N PHE A 415 3.72 -15.97 0.95
CA PHE A 415 4.13 -17.31 1.37
C PHE A 415 3.19 -17.98 2.38
N GLY A 416 2.33 -17.23 3.05
CA GLY A 416 1.35 -17.76 3.98
C GLY A 416 0.16 -18.44 3.28
N VAL A 417 -0.65 -19.13 4.07
CA VAL A 417 -1.86 -19.83 3.61
C VAL A 417 -3.07 -19.09 4.14
N ARG A 418 -3.96 -18.65 3.25
CA ARG A 418 -5.23 -17.99 3.66
C ARG A 418 -6.20 -19.03 4.22
N SER A 419 -6.91 -18.67 5.29
CA SER A 419 -7.97 -19.51 5.84
C SER A 419 -9.14 -19.60 4.85
N PRO A 420 -9.78 -20.78 4.70
CA PRO A 420 -11.02 -20.91 3.94
C PRO A 420 -12.21 -20.20 4.62
N ASP A 421 -12.24 -20.21 5.96
CA ASP A 421 -13.35 -19.70 6.77
C ASP A 421 -13.24 -18.20 7.07
N ASP A 422 -12.05 -17.63 6.86
CA ASP A 422 -11.79 -16.19 6.97
C ASP A 422 -10.78 -15.73 5.90
N PRO A 423 -11.21 -14.99 4.87
CA PRO A 423 -10.34 -14.64 3.74
C PRO A 423 -9.22 -13.65 4.09
N TRP A 424 -9.28 -13.02 5.26
CA TRP A 424 -8.30 -12.06 5.75
C TRP A 424 -7.33 -12.66 6.77
N LEU A 425 -7.55 -13.90 7.21
CA LEU A 425 -6.65 -14.61 8.10
C LEU A 425 -5.58 -15.38 7.30
N VAL A 426 -4.31 -15.09 7.57
CA VAL A 426 -3.17 -15.76 6.93
C VAL A 426 -2.37 -16.54 7.97
N ARG A 427 -2.29 -17.85 7.78
CA ARG A 427 -1.56 -18.77 8.65
C ARG A 427 -0.17 -19.09 8.10
N ILE A 428 0.82 -19.10 8.98
CA ILE A 428 2.20 -19.51 8.70
C ILE A 428 2.59 -20.60 9.70
N ASP A 429 2.54 -21.84 9.24
CA ASP A 429 2.78 -23.02 10.08
C ASP A 429 4.27 -23.22 10.38
N ARG A 430 5.14 -22.94 9.40
CA ARG A 430 6.59 -23.16 9.49
C ARG A 430 7.36 -21.96 8.96
N CYS A 431 8.52 -21.70 9.57
CA CYS A 431 9.45 -20.69 9.07
C CYS A 431 9.98 -21.09 7.69
N LEU A 432 9.97 -20.16 6.73
CA LEU A 432 10.48 -20.43 5.38
C LEU A 432 12.01 -20.54 5.36
N LEU A 433 12.69 -19.90 6.31
CA LEU A 433 14.14 -19.89 6.43
C LEU A 433 14.63 -21.12 7.20
N CYS A 434 14.29 -21.28 8.48
CA CYS A 434 14.81 -22.37 9.33
C CYS A 434 13.88 -23.57 9.54
N ARG A 435 12.69 -23.60 8.90
CA ARG A 435 11.70 -24.70 8.99
C ARG A 435 11.13 -25.02 10.39
N ARG A 436 11.49 -24.27 11.43
CA ARG A 436 10.88 -24.37 12.77
C ARG A 436 9.37 -24.08 12.71
N GLU A 437 8.59 -24.78 13.52
CA GLU A 437 7.15 -24.55 13.67
C GLU A 437 6.89 -23.20 14.33
N LEU A 438 5.94 -22.43 13.79
CA LEU A 438 5.67 -21.05 14.21
C LEU A 438 4.23 -20.84 14.72
N GLU A 439 3.26 -21.59 14.20
CA GLU A 439 1.81 -21.41 14.47
C GLU A 439 1.38 -19.93 14.46
N MET A 440 1.94 -19.15 13.53
CA MET A 440 1.73 -17.71 13.47
C MET A 440 0.50 -17.40 12.62
N VAL A 441 -0.43 -16.64 13.17
CA VAL A 441 -1.65 -16.20 12.49
C VAL A 441 -1.63 -14.70 12.36
N VAL A 442 -1.76 -14.20 11.13
CA VAL A 442 -1.71 -12.76 10.82
C VAL A 442 -3.01 -12.37 10.13
N ARG A 443 -3.76 -11.45 10.72
CA ARG A 443 -4.92 -10.85 10.06
C ARG A 443 -4.48 -9.69 9.17
N VAL A 444 -4.92 -9.71 7.91
CA VAL A 444 -4.64 -8.68 6.91
C VAL A 444 -5.87 -7.79 6.78
N LYS A 445 -5.70 -6.48 6.91
CA LYS A 445 -6.81 -5.54 6.70
C LYS A 445 -7.41 -5.73 5.29
N PRO A 446 -8.74 -5.79 5.12
CA PRO A 446 -9.37 -5.74 3.80
C PRO A 446 -8.91 -4.51 3.01
N ASP A 447 -8.76 -4.62 1.69
CA ASP A 447 -8.15 -3.54 0.88
C ASP A 447 -8.98 -2.24 0.92
N THR A 448 -10.31 -2.38 0.89
CA THR A 448 -11.26 -1.27 0.83
C THR A 448 -11.73 -0.79 2.19
N ALA A 449 -11.36 -1.49 3.27
CA ALA A 449 -11.69 -1.09 4.64
C ALA A 449 -10.83 0.10 5.08
N THR A 450 -11.40 0.98 5.88
CA THR A 450 -10.70 2.08 6.55
C THR A 450 -10.22 1.64 7.94
N ALA A 451 -9.23 2.33 8.48
CA ALA A 451 -8.71 2.01 9.80
C ALA A 451 -9.67 2.49 10.90
N ARG A 452 -9.74 1.73 12.00
CA ARG A 452 -10.45 2.11 13.23
C ARG A 452 -9.44 2.29 14.35
N VAL A 453 -9.49 3.43 15.03
CA VAL A 453 -8.45 3.86 15.97
C VAL A 453 -9.02 3.99 17.38
N LEU A 454 -8.28 3.48 18.37
CA LEU A 454 -8.57 3.63 19.80
C LEU A 454 -7.36 4.23 20.53
N CYS A 455 -7.59 5.27 21.32
CA CYS A 455 -6.56 5.94 22.12
C CYS A 455 -6.92 5.95 23.60
N PHE A 456 -5.96 5.61 24.45
CA PHE A 456 -6.08 5.70 25.90
C PHE A 456 -5.19 6.80 26.46
N ASP A 457 -5.80 7.73 27.18
CA ASP A 457 -5.07 8.78 27.88
C ASP A 457 -4.30 8.24 29.10
N GLY A 458 -3.28 8.99 29.52
CA GLY A 458 -2.61 8.77 30.81
C GLY A 458 -3.42 9.31 31.99
N GLY A 459 -3.33 8.66 33.15
CA GLY A 459 -4.09 9.09 34.32
C GLY A 459 -3.80 8.39 35.65
N GLY A 460 -2.74 7.59 35.77
CA GLY A 460 -2.43 6.87 37.01
C GLY A 460 -3.51 5.83 37.34
N THR A 461 -3.96 5.76 38.59
CA THR A 461 -5.03 4.85 39.04
C THR A 461 -6.37 5.08 38.32
N ARG A 462 -6.59 6.27 37.75
CA ARG A 462 -7.77 6.60 36.92
C ARG A 462 -7.80 5.84 35.59
N GLY A 463 -6.74 5.11 35.23
CA GLY A 463 -6.73 4.20 34.08
C GLY A 463 -7.79 3.08 34.12
N ARG A 464 -8.50 2.92 35.24
CA ARG A 464 -9.69 2.05 35.35
C ARG A 464 -10.86 2.56 34.48
N TYR A 465 -11.12 3.88 34.41
CA TYR A 465 -12.28 4.41 33.69
C TYR A 465 -12.31 4.02 32.19
N PRO A 466 -11.20 4.12 31.43
CA PRO A 466 -11.20 3.64 30.07
C PRO A 466 -11.53 2.16 29.89
N LEU A 467 -11.11 1.30 30.82
CA LEU A 467 -11.43 -0.14 30.77
C LEU A 467 -12.91 -0.39 31.07
N MET A 468 -13.50 0.39 31.97
CA MET A 468 -14.93 0.29 32.28
C MET A 468 -15.81 0.71 31.10
N LEU A 469 -15.43 1.79 30.41
CA LEU A 469 -16.10 2.19 29.18
C LEU A 469 -16.02 1.09 28.11
N LEU A 470 -14.87 0.45 27.96
CA LEU A 470 -14.73 -0.67 27.03
C LEU A 470 -15.57 -1.88 27.41
N LYS A 471 -15.76 -2.12 28.71
CA LYS A 471 -16.64 -3.20 29.19
C LYS A 471 -18.08 -2.90 28.78
N GLN A 472 -18.57 -1.71 29.06
CA GLN A 472 -19.92 -1.31 28.66
C GLN A 472 -20.10 -1.28 27.13
N LEU A 473 -19.06 -0.89 26.39
CA LEU A 473 -19.07 -0.97 24.93
C LEU A 473 -19.16 -2.42 24.43
N GLN A 474 -18.43 -3.35 25.06
CA GLN A 474 -18.50 -4.78 24.76
C GLN A 474 -19.90 -5.32 25.03
N ASP A 475 -20.48 -4.97 26.18
CA ASP A 475 -21.83 -5.36 26.57
C ASP A 475 -22.89 -4.77 25.61
N SER A 476 -22.66 -3.57 25.08
CA SER A 476 -23.56 -2.92 24.10
C SER A 476 -23.47 -3.53 22.69
N ILE A 477 -22.30 -4.05 22.30
CA ILE A 477 -22.10 -4.74 21.03
C ILE A 477 -22.69 -6.15 21.08
N ASP A 478 -22.61 -6.79 22.26
CA ASP A 478 -23.21 -8.08 22.60
C ASP A 478 -22.86 -9.21 21.61
N LEU A 479 -21.57 -9.40 21.32
CA LEU A 479 -21.11 -10.48 20.46
C LEU A 479 -20.36 -11.55 21.28
N PRO A 480 -20.85 -12.80 21.30
CA PRO A 480 -20.22 -13.87 22.08
C PRO A 480 -18.83 -14.16 21.53
N SER A 481 -17.84 -14.37 22.41
CA SER A 481 -16.46 -14.70 22.01
C SER A 481 -15.75 -13.66 21.12
N HIS A 482 -16.30 -12.45 20.99
CA HIS A 482 -15.72 -11.36 20.21
C HIS A 482 -15.29 -10.18 21.11
N PRO A 483 -14.03 -10.16 21.58
CA PRO A 483 -13.53 -9.09 22.44
C PRO A 483 -13.56 -7.72 21.75
N VAL A 484 -13.94 -6.68 22.50
CA VAL A 484 -14.10 -5.31 21.99
C VAL A 484 -12.85 -4.77 21.29
N GLN A 485 -11.65 -5.20 21.71
CA GLN A 485 -10.40 -4.79 21.09
C GLN A 485 -10.25 -5.23 19.62
N GLN A 486 -10.99 -6.25 19.15
CA GLN A 486 -10.97 -6.69 17.74
C GLN A 486 -11.63 -5.69 16.78
N HIS A 487 -12.39 -4.73 17.30
CA HIS A 487 -12.97 -3.65 16.50
C HIS A 487 -11.96 -2.56 16.13
N PHE A 488 -10.72 -2.59 16.64
CA PHE A 488 -9.73 -1.54 16.42
C PHE A 488 -8.47 -2.06 15.73
N ASP A 489 -8.09 -1.40 14.63
CA ASP A 489 -6.92 -1.74 13.83
C ASP A 489 -5.65 -1.00 14.33
N VAL A 490 -5.80 0.14 15.02
CA VAL A 490 -4.71 0.91 15.62
C VAL A 490 -5.06 1.30 17.05
N VAL A 491 -4.22 0.96 18.02
CA VAL A 491 -4.42 1.23 19.45
C VAL A 491 -3.20 1.93 20.04
N TYR A 492 -3.41 3.09 20.65
CA TYR A 492 -2.34 3.89 21.25
C TYR A 492 -2.63 4.17 22.73
N GLY A 493 -1.57 4.18 23.55
CA GLY A 493 -1.71 4.43 24.98
C GLY A 493 -0.55 5.25 25.56
N THR A 494 -0.90 6.10 26.53
CA THR A 494 0.05 6.88 27.34
C THR A 494 -0.05 6.47 28.80
N SER A 495 1.07 6.31 29.51
CA SER A 495 1.08 5.98 30.94
C SER A 495 0.22 4.76 31.29
N SER A 496 -0.76 4.89 32.19
CA SER A 496 -1.78 3.87 32.49
C SER A 496 -2.47 3.33 31.24
N GLY A 497 -2.72 4.17 30.23
CA GLY A 497 -3.25 3.76 28.94
C GLY A 497 -2.31 2.84 28.14
N ALA A 498 -0.99 2.96 28.31
CA ALA A 498 -0.03 2.03 27.71
C ALA A 498 -0.11 0.64 28.37
N ILE A 499 -0.39 0.58 29.69
CA ILE A 499 -0.69 -0.68 30.38
C ILE A 499 -1.95 -1.31 29.77
N SER A 500 -3.04 -0.55 29.63
CA SER A 500 -4.31 -1.02 29.06
C SER A 500 -4.15 -1.51 27.62
N ALA A 501 -3.50 -0.73 26.75
CA ALA A 501 -3.23 -1.12 25.36
C ALA A 501 -2.38 -2.40 25.28
N GLY A 502 -1.33 -2.51 26.10
CA GLY A 502 -0.49 -3.70 26.17
C GLY A 502 -1.25 -4.94 26.66
N ALA A 503 -2.06 -4.81 27.71
CA ALA A 503 -2.81 -5.92 28.27
C ALA A 503 -3.90 -6.42 27.31
N LEU A 504 -4.71 -5.51 26.75
CA LEU A 504 -5.79 -5.87 25.82
C LEU A 504 -5.25 -6.45 24.51
N CYS A 505 -4.27 -5.79 23.89
CA CYS A 505 -3.85 -6.15 22.54
C CYS A 505 -2.66 -7.11 22.53
N LEU A 506 -1.60 -6.85 23.30
CA LEU A 506 -0.38 -7.67 23.25
C LEU A 506 -0.50 -8.92 24.12
N ASN A 507 -1.21 -8.89 25.25
CA ASN A 507 -1.51 -10.10 26.03
C ASN A 507 -2.78 -10.81 25.57
N GLY A 508 -3.70 -10.10 24.89
CA GLY A 508 -4.96 -10.68 24.43
C GLY A 508 -5.95 -10.94 25.57
N TRP A 509 -5.83 -10.20 26.68
CA TRP A 509 -6.71 -10.37 27.84
C TRP A 509 -8.11 -9.80 27.59
N THR A 510 -9.09 -10.33 28.30
CA THR A 510 -10.44 -9.74 28.31
C THR A 510 -10.43 -8.41 29.06
N VAL A 511 -11.49 -7.61 28.87
CA VAL A 511 -11.61 -6.33 29.57
C VAL A 511 -11.66 -6.53 31.09
N GLU A 512 -12.36 -7.57 31.56
CA GLU A 512 -12.48 -7.94 32.97
C GLU A 512 -11.14 -8.35 33.57
N GLU A 513 -10.36 -9.16 32.86
CA GLU A 513 -9.00 -9.53 33.26
C GLU A 513 -8.10 -8.29 33.36
N CYS A 514 -8.23 -7.36 32.40
CA CYS A 514 -7.50 -6.10 32.43
C CYS A 514 -7.88 -5.25 33.65
N ILE A 515 -9.17 -5.11 33.98
CA ILE A 515 -9.64 -4.35 35.15
C ILE A 515 -9.07 -4.95 36.44
N ALA A 516 -9.26 -6.25 36.64
CA ALA A 516 -8.81 -6.95 37.85
C ALA A 516 -7.29 -6.88 38.01
N CYS A 517 -6.54 -7.07 36.91
CA CYS A 517 -5.09 -6.98 36.93
C CYS A 517 -4.60 -5.55 37.17
N PHE A 518 -5.24 -4.56 36.55
CA PHE A 518 -4.89 -3.14 36.70
C PHE A 518 -5.06 -2.69 38.15
N GLU A 519 -6.15 -3.04 38.82
CA GLU A 519 -6.37 -2.73 40.23
C GLU A 519 -5.31 -3.37 41.13
N SER A 520 -4.98 -4.63 40.88
CA SER A 520 -3.92 -5.34 41.61
C SER A 520 -2.55 -4.70 41.40
N LEU A 521 -2.23 -4.34 40.15
CA LEU A 521 -1.00 -3.64 39.78
C LEU A 521 -0.92 -2.26 40.46
N ALA A 522 -1.99 -1.47 40.42
CA ALA A 522 -2.05 -0.15 41.03
C ALA A 522 -1.79 -0.21 42.55
N ARG A 523 -2.47 -1.12 43.26
CA ARG A 523 -2.26 -1.33 44.71
C ARG A 523 -0.81 -1.72 45.03
N HIS A 524 -0.17 -2.52 44.18
CA HIS A 524 1.21 -2.92 44.38
C HIS A 524 2.20 -1.80 44.04
N ALA A 525 2.03 -1.11 42.91
CA ALA A 525 2.89 -0.05 42.42
C ALA A 525 2.95 1.15 43.36
N PHE A 526 1.82 1.57 43.94
CA PHE A 526 1.73 2.69 44.87
C PHE A 526 1.97 2.30 46.34
N THR A 527 2.76 1.26 46.60
CA THR A 527 3.15 0.87 47.97
C THR A 527 4.09 1.93 48.58
N PRO A 528 3.77 2.55 49.73
CA PRO A 528 4.60 3.59 50.33
C PRO A 528 6.01 3.12 50.71
N ARG A 529 7.00 4.02 50.58
CA ARG A 529 8.39 3.76 50.95
C ARG A 529 8.50 3.51 52.47
N ARG A 530 8.89 2.29 52.86
CA ARG A 530 9.24 1.97 54.24
C ARG A 530 10.65 2.47 54.54
N ILE A 531 10.80 3.42 55.47
CA ILE A 531 12.11 3.88 55.92
C ILE A 531 12.73 2.77 56.80
N PRO A 532 13.91 2.21 56.48
CA PRO A 532 14.54 1.21 57.32
C PRO A 532 14.87 1.81 58.69
N ALA A 533 14.50 1.12 59.76
CA ALA A 533 14.73 1.56 61.13
C ALA A 533 16.23 1.47 61.46
N ILE A 534 16.99 2.55 61.24
CA ILE A 534 18.38 2.65 61.68
C ILE A 534 18.39 2.81 63.22
N PRO A 535 18.98 1.88 64.00
CA PRO A 535 18.83 1.83 65.45
C PRO A 535 19.21 3.13 66.19
N PHE A 536 20.23 3.84 65.68
CA PHE A 536 20.74 5.07 66.29
C PHE A 536 20.01 6.35 65.85
N VAL A 537 19.26 6.32 64.75
CA VAL A 537 18.55 7.50 64.20
C VAL A 537 17.08 7.49 64.60
N ARG A 538 16.53 6.33 64.98
CA ARG A 538 15.14 6.12 65.37
C ARG A 538 14.63 7.06 66.50
N PRO A 539 15.36 7.27 67.62
CA PRO A 539 14.88 8.18 68.67
C PRO A 539 14.90 9.66 68.23
N LEU A 540 15.90 10.06 67.42
CA LEU A 540 16.00 11.40 66.86
C LEU A 540 14.88 11.68 65.85
N LEU A 541 14.60 10.71 64.97
CA LEU A 541 13.54 10.79 63.97
C LEU A 541 12.14 10.79 64.61
N GLN A 542 11.91 9.95 65.64
CA GLN A 542 10.65 9.94 66.40
C GLN A 542 10.41 11.28 67.11
N MET A 543 11.44 11.84 67.75
CA MET A 543 11.38 13.15 68.38
C MET A 543 11.08 14.27 67.36
N LEU A 544 11.73 14.24 66.20
CA LEU A 544 11.48 15.20 65.11
C LEU A 544 10.05 15.08 64.56
N MET A 545 9.51 13.88 64.41
CA MET A 545 8.15 13.63 63.90
C MET A 545 7.02 14.18 64.79
N HIS A 546 7.31 14.63 66.02
CA HIS A 546 6.36 15.36 66.89
C HIS A 546 6.26 16.87 66.59
N LEU A 547 7.11 17.42 65.71
CA LEU A 547 7.02 18.81 65.26
C LEU A 547 6.02 18.94 64.08
N PRO A 548 5.20 19.99 64.02
CA PRO A 548 4.12 20.16 63.02
C PRO A 548 4.60 20.29 61.55
N LEU A 549 5.91 20.40 61.31
CA LEU A 549 6.52 20.54 59.97
C LEU A 549 7.46 19.40 59.57
N ALA A 550 7.86 18.55 60.52
CA ALA A 550 8.90 17.54 60.28
C ALA A 550 8.49 16.42 59.30
N PRO A 551 7.25 15.90 59.29
CA PRO A 551 6.85 14.89 58.30
C PRO A 551 6.94 15.41 56.86
N ALA A 552 6.64 16.70 56.65
CA ALA A 552 6.73 17.34 55.35
C ALA A 552 8.19 17.62 54.94
N LEU A 553 9.04 18.04 55.89
CA LEU A 553 10.48 18.21 55.66
C LEU A 553 11.17 16.88 55.35
N VAL A 554 10.84 15.81 56.08
CA VAL A 554 11.35 14.45 55.82
C VAL A 554 10.89 13.94 54.46
N ARG A 555 9.64 14.22 54.06
CA ARG A 555 9.15 13.89 52.69
C ARG A 555 9.87 14.70 51.62
N LEU A 556 10.13 15.99 51.85
CA LEU A 556 10.88 16.84 50.91
C LEU A 556 12.32 16.37 50.76
N ILE A 557 13.00 16.07 51.87
CA ILE A 557 14.35 15.49 51.86
C ILE A 557 14.34 14.14 51.16
N ALA A 558 13.36 13.27 51.44
CA ALA A 558 13.24 11.99 50.76
C ALA A 558 13.00 12.14 49.24
N LEU A 559 12.22 13.12 48.80
CA LEU A 559 12.02 13.42 47.38
C LEU A 559 13.32 13.94 46.73
N LEU A 560 14.07 14.81 47.41
CA LEU A 560 15.36 15.32 46.92
C LEU A 560 16.45 14.25 46.89
N VAL A 561 16.41 13.29 47.83
CA VAL A 561 17.41 12.22 47.95
C VAL A 561 17.10 11.03 47.05
N PHE A 562 15.83 10.68 46.89
CA PHE A 562 15.41 9.46 46.18
C PHE A 562 14.74 9.71 44.83
N ASP A 563 14.54 10.97 44.44
CA ASP A 563 14.00 11.39 43.14
C ASP A 563 12.59 10.86 42.80
N SER A 564 11.89 10.28 43.78
CA SER A 564 10.52 9.74 43.61
C SER A 564 9.77 9.55 44.93
N ARG A 565 8.44 9.67 44.88
CA ARG A 565 7.54 9.39 46.00
C ARG A 565 7.46 7.88 46.30
N TYR A 566 7.41 7.05 45.27
CA TYR A 566 7.28 5.60 45.38
C TYR A 566 8.58 4.90 44.96
N PRO A 567 8.96 3.79 45.62
CA PRO A 567 10.10 2.98 45.17
C PRO A 567 9.80 2.34 43.80
N SER A 568 10.84 2.16 42.97
CA SER A 568 10.67 1.62 41.61
C SER A 568 10.47 0.10 41.56
N ARG A 569 10.94 -0.65 42.58
CA ARG A 569 10.85 -2.12 42.61
C ARG A 569 9.42 -2.68 42.52
N PRO A 570 8.42 -2.20 43.29
CA PRO A 570 7.07 -2.76 43.22
C PRO A 570 6.41 -2.60 41.85
N ILE A 571 6.57 -1.45 41.19
CA ILE A 571 6.03 -1.25 39.83
C ILE A 571 6.76 -2.14 38.82
N GLU A 572 8.08 -2.30 38.94
CA GLU A 572 8.87 -3.20 38.08
C GLU A 572 8.44 -4.67 38.25
N GLU A 573 8.25 -5.13 39.50
CA GLU A 573 7.78 -6.48 39.81
C GLU A 573 6.36 -6.71 39.28
N ALA A 574 5.47 -5.73 39.42
CA ALA A 574 4.12 -5.82 38.88
C ALA A 574 4.13 -5.90 37.35
N LEU A 575 4.87 -5.01 36.68
CA LEU A 575 4.96 -5.00 35.21
C LEU A 575 5.60 -6.27 34.66
N ARG A 576 6.63 -6.81 35.32
CA ARG A 576 7.23 -8.11 34.95
C ARG A 576 6.24 -9.26 35.12
N ARG A 577 5.35 -9.19 36.12
CA ARG A 577 4.30 -10.20 36.33
C ARG A 577 3.21 -10.13 35.25
N VAL A 578 2.90 -8.94 34.75
CA VAL A 578 1.88 -8.71 33.70
C VAL A 578 2.41 -9.03 32.31
N PHE A 579 3.57 -8.51 31.94
CA PHE A 579 4.10 -8.60 30.57
C PHE A 579 5.14 -9.70 30.37
N GLY A 580 5.61 -10.33 31.45
CA GLY A 580 6.67 -11.31 31.42
C GLY A 580 8.07 -10.68 31.28
N PRO A 581 9.13 -11.42 31.64
CA PRO A 581 10.49 -10.90 31.62
C PRO A 581 11.12 -10.83 30.22
N GLU A 582 10.68 -11.68 29.28
CA GLU A 582 11.32 -11.88 27.96
C GLU A 582 10.48 -11.41 26.77
N LYS A 583 9.21 -11.06 26.99
CA LYS A 583 8.30 -10.66 25.92
C LYS A 583 8.69 -9.31 25.35
N ASN A 584 8.70 -9.15 24.03
CA ASN A 584 8.95 -7.87 23.36
C ASN A 584 7.73 -7.36 22.60
N ILE A 585 7.71 -6.06 22.30
CA ILE A 585 6.58 -5.39 21.63
C ILE A 585 6.37 -5.85 20.16
N VAL A 586 7.43 -6.29 19.49
CA VAL A 586 7.41 -6.71 18.06
C VAL A 586 7.28 -8.23 17.87
N ASP A 587 7.34 -9.01 18.95
CA ASP A 587 7.15 -10.45 18.87
C ASP A 587 5.69 -10.75 18.49
N TYR A 588 5.47 -11.91 17.87
CA TYR A 588 4.13 -12.40 17.58
C TYR A 588 3.28 -12.42 18.85
N SER A 589 2.10 -11.81 18.76
CA SER A 589 1.16 -11.65 19.87
C SER A 589 -0.28 -11.71 19.36
N PRO A 590 -1.28 -11.84 20.24
CA PRO A 590 -2.69 -11.73 19.87
C PRO A 590 -3.03 -10.50 19.02
N ALA A 591 -2.36 -9.36 19.23
CA ALA A 591 -2.50 -8.17 18.37
C ALA A 591 -2.27 -8.48 16.89
N THR A 592 -1.29 -9.33 16.55
CA THR A 592 -1.01 -9.76 15.19
C THR A 592 -2.14 -10.60 14.59
N ALA A 593 -2.75 -11.47 15.41
CA ALA A 593 -3.91 -12.28 15.00
C ALA A 593 -5.18 -11.45 14.86
N MET A 594 -5.33 -10.38 15.64
CA MET A 594 -6.42 -9.40 15.53
C MET A 594 -6.19 -8.39 14.39
N GLY A 595 -4.96 -8.27 13.87
CA GLY A 595 -4.61 -7.26 12.88
C GLY A 595 -4.44 -5.86 13.48
N THR A 596 -4.21 -5.77 14.79
CA THR A 596 -4.11 -4.54 15.56
C THR A 596 -2.65 -4.07 15.67
N HIS A 597 -2.42 -2.80 15.43
CA HIS A 597 -1.15 -2.12 15.61
C HIS A 597 -1.14 -1.36 16.93
N VAL A 598 -0.13 -1.57 17.77
CA VAL A 598 -0.05 -0.99 19.12
C VAL A 598 1.09 0.02 19.20
N GLY A 599 0.81 1.20 19.74
CA GLY A 599 1.79 2.25 20.02
C GLY A 599 1.79 2.69 21.48
N MET A 600 2.96 2.94 22.04
CA MET A 600 3.15 3.41 23.43
C MET A 600 3.99 4.68 23.44
N THR A 601 3.45 5.76 24.00
CA THR A 601 4.13 7.06 24.04
C THR A 601 5.00 7.19 25.28
N VAL A 602 6.21 7.72 25.10
CA VAL A 602 7.18 8.04 26.16
C VAL A 602 7.79 9.41 25.89
N ALA A 603 8.35 10.06 26.91
CA ALA A 603 9.12 11.29 26.76
C ALA A 603 10.60 11.04 27.09
N THR A 604 11.51 11.65 26.35
CA THR A 604 12.94 11.67 26.72
C THR A 604 13.16 12.57 27.94
N VAL A 605 14.13 12.22 28.77
CA VAL A 605 14.51 13.07 29.93
C VAL A 605 15.36 14.26 29.53
N GLN A 606 16.15 14.15 28.45
CA GLN A 606 17.15 15.15 28.07
C GLN A 606 16.53 16.44 27.50
N ASP A 607 15.56 16.29 26.61
CA ASP A 607 14.97 17.38 25.82
C ASP A 607 13.44 17.39 25.86
N ALA A 608 12.81 16.47 26.61
CA ALA A 608 11.36 16.32 26.68
C ALA A 608 10.70 16.15 25.29
N SER A 609 11.37 15.41 24.40
CA SER A 609 10.87 15.05 23.07
C SER A 609 9.91 13.86 23.15
N ALA A 610 8.80 13.93 22.42
CA ALA A 610 7.84 12.84 22.32
C ALA A 610 8.42 11.68 21.50
N CYS A 611 8.34 10.47 22.05
CA CYS A 611 8.84 9.26 21.43
C CYS A 611 7.79 8.15 21.49
N VAL A 612 7.84 7.22 20.53
CA VAL A 612 6.85 6.13 20.42
C VAL A 612 7.54 4.79 20.19
N PHE A 613 7.16 3.80 21.01
CA PHE A 613 7.44 2.39 20.74
C PHE A 613 6.26 1.75 20.01
N THR A 614 6.52 0.95 18.97
CA THR A 614 5.48 0.40 18.10
C THR A 614 5.60 -1.11 17.91
N SER A 615 4.48 -1.82 17.85
CA SER A 615 4.46 -3.28 17.61
C SER A 615 4.78 -3.68 16.16
N TYR A 616 4.68 -2.73 15.23
CA TYR A 616 4.92 -2.92 13.81
C TYR A 616 6.33 -2.48 13.37
N ASN A 617 7.25 -2.32 14.32
CA ASN A 617 8.68 -2.07 14.10
C ASN A 617 8.95 -0.83 13.23
N GLY A 618 8.20 0.25 13.46
CA GLY A 618 8.29 1.47 12.64
C GLY A 618 7.97 1.24 11.16
N GLY A 619 7.19 0.22 10.81
CA GLY A 619 6.59 0.10 9.48
C GLY A 619 5.70 1.31 9.15
N GLY A 620 5.60 1.64 7.85
CA GLY A 620 4.83 2.78 7.34
C GLY A 620 5.72 3.82 6.66
N GLU A 621 5.13 4.60 5.76
CA GLU A 621 5.82 5.70 5.06
C GLU A 621 5.61 6.99 5.87
N ARG A 622 6.72 7.58 6.35
CA ARG A 622 6.68 8.81 7.17
C ARG A 622 7.34 9.96 6.42
N GLY A 623 6.73 11.14 6.48
CA GLY A 623 7.36 12.39 6.06
C GLY A 623 8.36 12.91 7.10
N GLU A 624 9.18 13.87 6.72
CA GLU A 624 10.27 14.44 7.55
C GLU A 624 9.79 15.41 8.65
N ASP A 625 8.58 15.94 8.55
CA ASP A 625 8.05 16.99 9.44
C ASP A 625 7.11 16.40 10.52
N ARG A 626 7.65 16.06 11.70
CA ARG A 626 6.87 15.55 12.85
C ARG A 626 7.42 16.03 14.18
N ASP A 627 6.50 16.26 15.12
CA ASP A 627 6.79 16.66 16.49
C ASP A 627 7.13 15.48 17.43
N TYR A 628 7.31 14.26 16.90
CA TYR A 628 7.69 13.08 17.68
C TYR A 628 8.58 12.10 16.90
N HIS A 629 9.27 11.22 17.63
CA HIS A 629 10.15 10.21 17.07
C HIS A 629 9.63 8.78 17.28
N VAL A 630 9.55 7.99 16.21
CA VAL A 630 9.33 6.54 16.33
C VAL A 630 10.66 5.86 16.63
N LEU A 631 10.75 5.23 17.80
CA LEU A 631 12.00 4.62 18.25
C LEU A 631 12.29 3.34 17.48
N ALA A 632 13.44 3.33 16.81
CA ALA A 632 14.00 2.17 16.10
C ALA A 632 15.50 2.04 16.48
N PRO A 633 15.82 1.47 17.66
CA PRO A 633 17.20 1.33 18.13
C PRO A 633 18.08 0.58 17.12
N GLU A 634 19.35 0.97 17.01
CA GLU A 634 20.36 0.26 16.19
C GLU A 634 20.52 -1.22 16.60
N ARG A 635 20.31 -1.51 17.89
CA ARG A 635 20.40 -2.87 18.44
C ARG A 635 19.13 -3.69 18.28
N GLY A 636 18.06 -3.10 17.74
CA GLY A 636 16.74 -3.73 17.59
C GLY A 636 15.84 -3.60 18.82
N LEU A 637 14.53 -3.62 18.61
CA LEU A 637 13.49 -3.57 19.64
C LEU A 637 13.35 -4.89 20.38
N ARG A 638 13.74 -6.03 19.81
CA ARG A 638 13.61 -7.36 20.46
C ARG A 638 14.54 -7.57 21.66
N LYS A 639 15.49 -6.65 21.88
CA LYS A 639 16.35 -6.69 23.06
C LYS A 639 15.76 -5.92 24.25
N ILE A 640 14.66 -5.21 24.03
CA ILE A 640 14.02 -4.37 25.04
C ILE A 640 12.74 -5.08 25.50
N PRO A 641 12.72 -5.63 26.72
CA PRO A 641 11.53 -6.25 27.26
C PRO A 641 10.35 -5.28 27.30
N LEU A 642 9.16 -5.79 27.02
CA LEU A 642 7.92 -5.02 27.00
C LEU A 642 7.66 -4.32 28.34
N TRP A 643 7.98 -4.97 29.46
CA TRP A 643 7.81 -4.37 30.79
C TRP A 643 8.70 -3.14 30.99
N GLU A 644 9.87 -3.03 30.33
CA GLU A 644 10.73 -1.83 30.39
C GLU A 644 10.15 -0.66 29.59
N ILE A 645 9.55 -0.96 28.43
CA ILE A 645 8.83 0.02 27.62
C ILE A 645 7.67 0.60 28.44
N VAL A 646 6.85 -0.26 29.05
CA VAL A 646 5.72 0.18 29.89
C VAL A 646 6.19 0.87 31.17
N ARG A 647 7.31 0.43 31.77
CA ARG A 647 7.92 1.11 32.93
C ARG A 647 8.39 2.52 32.59
N SER A 648 8.89 2.73 31.37
CA SER A 648 9.26 4.04 30.84
C SER A 648 8.03 4.92 30.61
N ALA A 649 6.98 4.36 30.00
CA ALA A 649 5.73 5.06 29.72
C ALA A 649 4.99 5.50 31.00
N THR A 650 5.17 4.79 32.11
CA THR A 650 4.49 5.02 33.41
C THR A 650 5.37 5.75 34.44
N ALA A 651 6.57 6.19 34.04
CA ALA A 651 7.53 6.86 34.90
C ALA A 651 7.16 8.34 35.15
N ALA A 652 6.00 8.58 35.77
CA ALA A 652 5.49 9.92 36.02
C ALA A 652 6.42 10.69 36.96
N PRO A 653 6.93 11.89 36.57
CA PRO A 653 7.77 12.70 37.45
C PRO A 653 7.08 12.95 38.79
N TYR A 654 7.87 13.10 39.85
CA TYR A 654 7.43 13.12 41.25
C TYR A 654 6.95 11.75 41.79
N TYR A 655 6.30 10.91 40.99
CA TYR A 655 5.79 9.61 41.42
C TYR A 655 6.83 8.49 41.36
N PHE A 656 7.46 8.31 40.19
CA PHE A 656 8.42 7.27 39.90
C PHE A 656 9.68 7.84 39.25
N THR A 657 10.83 7.20 39.48
CA THR A 657 12.07 7.60 38.82
C THR A 657 12.01 7.32 37.32
N PRO A 658 12.68 8.11 36.47
CA PRO A 658 12.89 7.80 35.07
C PRO A 658 13.52 6.41 34.87
N TRP A 659 13.23 5.78 33.74
CA TRP A 659 13.80 4.48 33.38
C TRP A 659 14.84 4.65 32.28
N ARG A 660 15.99 3.99 32.41
CA ARG A 660 17.05 4.02 31.40
C ARG A 660 17.06 2.73 30.61
N ILE A 661 16.94 2.86 29.30
CA ILE A 661 17.09 1.75 28.36
C ILE A 661 18.47 1.83 27.73
N ASP A 662 19.21 0.72 27.78
CA ASP A 662 20.57 0.64 27.25
C ASP A 662 20.59 0.96 25.74
N GLY A 663 21.41 1.94 25.37
CA GLY A 663 21.57 2.40 23.99
C GLY A 663 20.52 3.41 23.50
N LEU A 664 19.46 3.67 24.27
CA LEU A 664 18.43 4.66 23.91
C LEU A 664 18.36 5.85 24.87
N GLY A 665 18.87 5.72 26.09
CA GLY A 665 18.90 6.81 27.07
C GLY A 665 17.80 6.67 28.14
N ALA A 666 17.52 7.79 28.82
CA ALA A 666 16.55 7.84 29.91
C ALA A 666 15.20 8.37 29.42
N PHE A 667 14.15 7.66 29.78
CA PHE A 667 12.76 7.94 29.44
C PHE A 667 11.92 8.16 30.69
N GLN A 668 10.89 8.97 30.53
CA GLN A 668 9.88 9.29 31.52
C GLN A 668 8.48 9.24 30.89
N ASP A 669 7.46 9.46 31.72
CA ASP A 669 6.07 9.37 31.29
C ASP A 669 5.74 10.27 30.10
N GLY A 670 5.08 9.69 29.09
CA GLY A 670 4.63 10.41 27.90
C GLY A 670 3.57 11.48 28.20
N GLY A 671 2.93 11.45 29.37
CA GLY A 671 1.94 12.41 29.81
C GLY A 671 2.45 13.86 29.91
N LEU A 672 3.77 14.05 29.97
CA LEU A 672 4.38 15.39 29.94
C LEU A 672 4.26 16.08 28.59
N VAL A 673 4.22 15.30 27.51
CA VAL A 673 4.32 15.80 26.12
C VAL A 673 3.07 15.48 25.32
N ALA A 674 2.48 14.30 25.55
CA ALA A 674 1.33 13.80 24.83
C ALA A 674 0.50 12.89 25.75
N ASN A 675 -0.16 13.46 26.77
CA ASN A 675 -1.05 12.69 27.67
C ASN A 675 -2.25 12.08 26.94
N ASN A 676 -2.70 12.74 25.87
CA ASN A 676 -3.63 12.19 24.90
C ASN A 676 -2.84 11.82 23.63
N PRO A 677 -2.65 10.54 23.30
CA PRO A 677 -1.85 10.12 22.15
C PRO A 677 -2.58 10.26 20.80
N SER A 678 -3.78 10.85 20.78
CA SER A 678 -4.65 10.86 19.60
C SER A 678 -4.03 11.47 18.35
N TYR A 679 -3.29 12.57 18.50
CA TYR A 679 -2.62 13.20 17.36
C TYR A 679 -1.53 12.30 16.76
N ILE A 680 -0.73 11.67 17.62
CA ILE A 680 0.32 10.72 17.22
C ILE A 680 -0.33 9.51 16.51
N ALA A 681 -1.41 8.97 17.07
CA ALA A 681 -2.13 7.84 16.51
C ALA A 681 -2.71 8.14 15.12
N LEU A 682 -3.25 9.36 14.92
CA LEU A 682 -3.77 9.80 13.62
C LEU A 682 -2.63 9.88 12.57
N GLN A 683 -1.49 10.47 12.92
CA GLN A 683 -0.33 10.53 12.02
C GLN A 683 0.23 9.14 11.69
N GLU A 684 0.30 8.23 12.68
CA GLU A 684 0.78 6.87 12.45
C GLU A 684 -0.20 6.04 11.64
N THR A 685 -1.51 6.25 11.81
CA THR A 685 -2.56 5.63 10.97
C THR A 685 -2.36 6.03 9.50
N ALA A 686 -2.15 7.33 9.23
CA ALA A 686 -1.87 7.82 7.88
C ALA A 686 -0.58 7.21 7.29
N SER A 687 0.42 6.94 8.14
CA SER A 687 1.70 6.33 7.73
C SER A 687 1.55 4.85 7.38
N LEU A 688 0.70 4.13 8.12
CA LEU A 688 0.42 2.71 7.92
C LEU A 688 -0.51 2.47 6.72
N TYR A 689 -1.43 3.40 6.45
CA TYR A 689 -2.46 3.30 5.42
C TYR A 689 -2.49 4.54 4.51
N PRO A 690 -1.46 4.78 3.68
CA PRO A 690 -1.34 6.02 2.89
C PRO A 690 -2.43 6.21 1.83
N VAL A 691 -3.14 5.15 1.43
CA VAL A 691 -4.26 5.24 0.46
C VAL A 691 -5.53 5.76 1.13
N THR A 692 -5.75 5.39 2.39
CA THR A 692 -6.88 5.79 3.25
C THR A 692 -6.32 6.29 4.57
N PRO A 693 -5.69 7.48 4.56
CA PRO A 693 -4.98 7.97 5.73
C PRO A 693 -5.93 8.26 6.90
N ASP A 694 -7.19 8.54 6.58
CA ASP A 694 -8.21 8.91 7.55
C ASP A 694 -8.95 7.68 8.07
N PRO A 695 -9.13 7.57 9.39
CA PRO A 695 -9.90 6.49 9.98
C PRO A 695 -11.42 6.71 9.80
N SER A 696 -12.18 5.62 9.68
CA SER A 696 -13.66 5.69 9.70
C SER A 696 -14.20 5.94 11.09
N ILE A 697 -13.55 5.37 12.11
CA ILE A 697 -13.89 5.56 13.51
C ILE A 697 -12.62 5.91 14.28
N PHE A 698 -12.70 6.97 15.06
CA PHE A 698 -11.66 7.39 15.99
C PHE A 698 -12.24 7.52 17.39
N VAL A 699 -11.75 6.71 18.34
CA VAL A 699 -12.20 6.74 19.73
C VAL A 699 -11.03 7.17 20.62
N SER A 700 -11.24 8.24 21.39
CA SER A 700 -10.30 8.69 22.42
C SER A 700 -10.97 8.57 23.78
N VAL A 701 -10.33 7.88 24.72
CA VAL A 701 -10.89 7.64 26.05
C VAL A 701 -9.98 8.27 27.10
N GLY A 702 -10.54 9.29 27.75
CA GLY A 702 -9.90 10.06 28.82
C GLY A 702 -9.93 9.35 30.16
N THR A 703 -9.13 9.87 31.10
CA THR A 703 -9.05 9.40 32.50
C THR A 703 -9.72 10.38 33.47
N GLY A 704 -10.54 11.29 32.95
CA GLY A 704 -11.33 12.28 33.66
C GLY A 704 -10.68 13.65 33.75
N SER A 705 -11.50 14.69 33.80
CA SER A 705 -11.08 16.10 33.94
C SER A 705 -12.00 16.87 34.90
N SER A 706 -11.49 17.90 35.59
CA SER A 706 -12.35 18.77 36.42
C SER A 706 -13.12 19.80 35.58
N GLN A 707 -14.32 20.18 36.04
CA GLN A 707 -15.20 21.16 35.37
C GLN A 707 -14.73 22.63 35.45
N ALA A 708 -13.64 22.97 36.15
CA ALA A 708 -13.26 24.36 36.37
C ALA A 708 -12.17 24.87 35.41
N ASP A 709 -12.59 25.51 34.31
CA ASP A 709 -11.82 26.55 33.62
C ASP A 709 -12.05 27.96 34.21
N GLU A 710 -12.75 28.07 35.35
CA GLU A 710 -12.72 29.30 36.14
C GLU A 710 -11.40 29.37 36.93
N PRO A 711 -10.64 30.48 36.84
CA PRO A 711 -9.49 30.66 37.72
C PRO A 711 -9.99 30.51 39.15
N PRO A 712 -9.33 29.69 40.00
CA PRO A 712 -9.79 29.50 41.36
C PRO A 712 -9.97 30.88 41.99
N SER A 713 -11.17 31.17 42.48
CA SER A 713 -11.40 32.32 43.33
C SER A 713 -10.34 32.27 44.44
N SER A 714 -9.75 33.42 44.74
CA SER A 714 -8.50 33.60 45.47
C SER A 714 -8.53 33.18 46.96
N GLU A 715 -9.45 32.31 47.35
CA GLU A 715 -9.70 31.91 48.72
C GLU A 715 -9.94 30.41 48.81
N SER A 716 -8.86 29.60 48.78
CA SER A 716 -8.72 28.35 49.59
C SER A 716 -7.52 27.47 49.16
N GLY A 717 -6.30 28.01 49.19
CA GLY A 717 -5.08 27.21 49.07
C GLY A 717 -4.27 27.31 50.36
N GLY A 718 -4.20 26.23 51.16
CA GLY A 718 -3.29 26.22 52.31
C GLY A 718 -1.82 26.40 51.85
N PRO A 719 -0.93 26.98 52.68
CA PRO A 719 0.44 27.38 52.30
C PRO A 719 1.30 26.25 51.68
N TRP A 720 0.93 24.99 51.92
CA TRP A 720 1.57 23.80 51.36
C TRP A 720 1.23 23.53 49.90
N ARG A 721 0.02 23.85 49.46
CA ARG A 721 -0.42 23.57 48.08
C ARG A 721 0.36 24.45 47.11
N ASP A 722 0.64 25.70 47.49
CA ASP A 722 1.31 26.70 46.64
C ASP A 722 2.84 26.75 46.80
N CYS A 723 3.42 25.71 47.38
CA CYS A 723 4.87 25.53 47.41
C CYS A 723 5.43 25.31 45.98
N PHE A 724 6.60 25.90 45.71
CA PHE A 724 7.29 25.87 44.40
C PHE A 724 7.33 24.48 43.72
N PRO A 725 7.71 23.36 44.38
CA PRO A 725 7.78 22.06 43.71
C PRO A 725 6.40 21.53 43.27
N LEU A 726 5.34 21.74 44.07
CA LEU A 726 3.99 21.29 43.72
C LEU A 726 3.33 22.18 42.66
N ARG A 727 3.70 23.47 42.61
CA ARG A 727 3.30 24.37 41.50
C ARG A 727 4.01 24.01 40.20
N LEU A 728 5.31 23.68 40.26
CA LEU A 728 6.08 23.26 39.10
C LEU A 728 5.56 21.94 38.51
N VAL A 729 5.28 20.96 39.36
CA VAL A 729 4.65 19.70 38.93
C VAL A 729 3.30 19.97 38.25
N ARG A 730 2.43 20.81 38.84
CA ARG A 730 1.15 21.19 38.21
C ARG A 730 1.33 21.91 36.86
N ALA A 731 2.29 22.83 36.76
CA ALA A 731 2.59 23.51 35.51
C ALA A 731 3.11 22.55 34.43
N LEU A 732 3.90 21.53 34.81
CA LEU A 732 4.41 20.50 33.90
C LEU A 732 3.28 19.60 33.36
N TRP A 733 2.32 19.20 34.19
CA TRP A 733 1.17 18.42 33.72
C TRP A 733 0.21 19.24 32.84
N ASN A 734 0.12 20.54 33.07
CA ASN A 734 -0.66 21.46 32.22
C ASN A 734 -0.05 21.67 30.82
N LEU A 735 1.21 21.32 30.59
CA LEU A 735 1.83 21.36 29.26
C LEU A 735 1.29 20.25 28.33
N GLY A 736 0.95 19.08 28.90
CA GLY A 736 0.38 17.93 28.18
C GLY A 736 -1.15 17.89 28.13
N SER A 737 -1.82 19.05 28.21
CA SER A 737 -3.28 19.14 28.41
C SER A 737 -4.09 18.37 27.33
N THR A 738 -4.89 17.40 27.77
CA THR A 738 -5.71 16.51 26.93
C THR A 738 -6.74 17.26 26.08
N LYS A 739 -7.35 18.34 26.62
CA LYS A 739 -8.35 19.18 25.92
C LYS A 739 -7.78 19.91 24.69
N ARG A 740 -6.56 20.46 24.77
CA ARG A 740 -5.92 21.17 23.63
C ARG A 740 -5.52 20.22 22.52
N THR A 741 -5.02 19.04 22.84
CA THR A 741 -4.67 18.01 21.85
C THR A 741 -5.91 17.49 21.13
N TRP A 742 -7.03 17.29 21.84
CA TRP A 742 -8.29 16.92 21.21
C TRP A 742 -8.82 18.01 20.27
N GLN A 743 -8.72 19.28 20.68
CA GLN A 743 -9.03 20.40 19.80
C GLN A 743 -8.12 20.42 18.55
N GLN A 744 -6.84 20.08 18.67
CA GLN A 744 -5.95 19.93 17.51
C GLN A 744 -6.35 18.78 16.58
N VAL A 745 -6.82 17.64 17.12
CA VAL A 745 -7.36 16.53 16.31
C VAL A 745 -8.62 16.96 15.55
N ILE A 746 -9.54 17.65 16.22
CA ILE A 746 -10.75 18.21 15.58
C ILE A 746 -10.40 19.32 14.58
N THR A 747 -9.41 20.17 14.87
CA THR A 747 -9.03 21.29 14.00
C THR A 747 -8.23 20.82 12.77
N ASN A 748 -7.41 19.77 12.93
CA ASN A 748 -6.72 19.09 11.84
C ASN A 748 -7.63 18.13 11.05
N LYS A 749 -8.93 18.05 11.39
CA LYS A 749 -9.95 17.50 10.51
C LYS A 749 -9.94 18.36 9.24
N GLN A 750 -9.30 17.87 8.17
CA GLN A 750 -9.39 18.45 6.85
C GLN A 750 -10.86 18.67 6.45
N VAL A 751 -11.11 19.75 5.74
CA VAL A 751 -12.44 20.09 5.23
C VAL A 751 -12.88 18.99 4.24
N GLY A 752 -13.80 18.11 4.67
CA GLY A 752 -14.35 17.04 3.84
C GLY A 752 -14.38 15.62 4.45
N HIS A 753 -13.91 15.41 5.69
CA HIS A 753 -13.92 14.08 6.31
C HIS A 753 -15.32 13.53 6.61
N THR A 754 -15.50 12.23 6.39
CA THR A 754 -16.75 11.47 6.62
C THR A 754 -16.69 10.52 7.81
N GLY A 755 -15.55 10.42 8.52
CA GLY A 755 -15.37 9.54 9.69
C GLY A 755 -15.96 10.11 10.99
N GLU A 756 -16.33 9.20 11.89
CA GLU A 756 -16.95 9.48 13.19
C GLU A 756 -15.88 9.54 14.29
N PHE A 757 -15.88 10.61 15.09
CA PHE A 757 -14.90 10.86 16.15
C PHE A 757 -15.60 10.93 17.50
N PHE A 758 -15.19 10.06 18.41
CA PHE A 758 -15.76 9.94 19.75
C PHE A 758 -14.69 10.28 20.80
N ARG A 759 -15.06 11.14 21.75
CA ARG A 759 -14.24 11.42 22.93
C ARG A 759 -15.09 11.19 24.16
N PHE A 760 -14.66 10.23 24.96
CA PHE A 760 -15.28 9.95 26.26
C PHE A 760 -14.34 10.43 27.35
N ASP A 761 -14.84 11.20 28.29
CA ASP A 761 -14.09 11.67 29.45
C ASP A 761 -15.03 11.74 30.66
N VAL A 762 -14.50 11.50 31.85
CA VAL A 762 -15.29 11.56 33.09
C VAL A 762 -15.19 12.98 33.67
N GLU A 763 -16.31 13.63 33.92
CA GLU A 763 -16.32 14.93 34.58
C GLU A 763 -16.43 14.78 36.10
N PHE A 764 -15.49 15.38 36.85
CA PHE A 764 -15.56 15.40 38.30
C PHE A 764 -16.17 16.73 38.79
N GLU A 765 -17.16 16.66 39.70
CA GLU A 765 -17.82 17.82 40.33
C GLU A 765 -16.89 18.63 41.27
N GLY A 766 -15.60 18.29 41.35
CA GLY A 766 -14.60 18.92 42.21
C GLY A 766 -13.16 18.80 41.68
N ALA A 767 -12.17 18.94 42.58
CA ALA A 767 -10.77 18.78 42.20
C ALA A 767 -10.48 17.34 41.76
N GLU A 768 -9.72 17.16 40.68
CA GLU A 768 -9.35 15.83 40.17
C GLU A 768 -8.72 14.95 41.25
N PRO A 769 -9.15 13.67 41.37
CA PRO A 769 -8.49 12.71 42.23
C PRO A 769 -7.00 12.59 41.89
N PRO A 770 -6.10 12.52 42.90
CA PRO A 770 -4.68 12.31 42.65
C PRO A 770 -4.41 11.04 41.82
N LEU A 771 -3.32 11.05 41.03
CA LEU A 771 -2.92 9.92 40.17
C LEU A 771 -2.61 8.62 40.95
N ASP A 772 -2.40 8.71 42.26
CA ASP A 772 -2.09 7.63 43.19
C ASP A 772 -3.25 7.27 44.13
N ASP A 773 -4.45 7.81 43.88
CA ASP A 773 -5.61 7.57 44.72
C ASP A 773 -6.19 6.18 44.49
N LEU A 774 -6.31 5.41 45.57
CA LEU A 774 -6.87 4.05 45.59
C LEU A 774 -8.24 4.01 46.29
N SER A 775 -8.77 5.17 46.71
CA SER A 775 -9.81 5.26 47.72
C SER A 775 -11.23 4.93 47.28
N ASP A 776 -11.55 4.80 45.98
CA ASP A 776 -12.75 4.03 45.62
C ASP A 776 -12.68 3.41 44.21
N PHE A 777 -12.49 2.08 44.19
CA PHE A 777 -12.73 1.27 43.00
C PHE A 777 -14.18 0.73 42.98
N SER A 778 -15.04 1.10 43.94
CA SER A 778 -16.39 0.53 44.08
C SER A 778 -17.54 1.40 43.58
N ASP A 779 -17.32 2.70 43.35
CA ASP A 779 -18.39 3.67 43.03
C ASP A 779 -18.62 3.97 41.53
N ALA A 780 -17.95 3.26 40.61
CA ALA A 780 -17.88 3.70 39.20
C ALA A 780 -18.55 2.81 38.15
N ASP A 781 -19.18 1.68 38.53
CA ASP A 781 -19.64 0.67 37.55
C ASP A 781 -20.74 1.19 36.59
N ASP A 782 -21.47 2.24 37.00
CA ASP A 782 -22.59 2.83 36.24
C ASP A 782 -22.24 4.14 35.50
N VAL A 783 -20.98 4.62 35.54
CA VAL A 783 -20.60 5.98 35.09
C VAL A 783 -20.93 6.27 33.62
N PHE A 784 -20.85 5.26 32.76
CA PHE A 784 -21.07 5.42 31.31
C PHE A 784 -22.40 4.83 30.83
N GLU A 785 -23.25 4.35 31.76
CA GLU A 785 -24.50 3.65 31.42
C GLU A 785 -25.51 4.64 30.80
N GLY A 786 -26.14 4.22 29.68
CA GLY A 786 -27.17 5.03 29.01
C GLY A 786 -26.65 6.23 28.21
N LEU A 787 -25.34 6.35 27.97
CA LEU A 787 -24.77 7.40 27.13
C LEU A 787 -25.14 7.21 25.63
N PRO A 788 -25.86 8.17 24.99
CA PRO A 788 -26.25 8.04 23.58
C PRO A 788 -25.06 7.93 22.62
N GLU A 789 -23.93 8.56 22.96
CA GLU A 789 -22.70 8.51 22.18
C GLU A 789 -22.06 7.11 22.20
N LEU A 790 -22.18 6.38 23.31
CA LEU A 790 -21.69 5.01 23.44
C LEU A 790 -22.54 4.03 22.63
N GLU A 791 -23.87 4.18 22.68
CA GLU A 791 -24.79 3.44 21.80
C GLU A 791 -24.49 3.71 20.32
N ARG A 792 -24.27 4.97 19.95
CA ARG A 792 -23.91 5.37 18.58
C ARG A 792 -22.61 4.70 18.15
N LEU A 793 -21.59 4.68 19.01
CA LEU A 793 -20.33 4.01 18.75
C LEU A 793 -20.54 2.51 18.52
N ALA A 794 -21.33 1.83 19.34
CA ALA A 794 -21.61 0.40 19.19
C ALA A 794 -22.24 0.09 17.81
N ILE A 795 -23.25 0.85 17.39
CA ILE A 795 -23.89 0.68 16.06
C ILE A 795 -22.89 0.98 14.93
N CYS A 796 -22.05 2.00 15.07
CA CYS A 796 -21.00 2.30 14.08
C CYS A 796 -19.98 1.15 13.97
N LEU A 797 -19.51 0.60 15.09
CA LEU A 797 -18.56 -0.51 15.11
C LEU A 797 -19.14 -1.80 14.51
N ARG A 798 -20.43 -2.03 14.70
CA ARG A 798 -21.19 -3.12 14.06
C ARG A 798 -21.28 -2.94 12.55
N ALA A 799 -21.60 -1.73 12.06
CA ALA A 799 -21.61 -1.44 10.63
C ALA A 799 -20.23 -1.61 9.96
N GLU A 800 -19.15 -1.25 10.66
CA GLU A 800 -17.76 -1.43 10.21
C GLU A 800 -17.30 -2.91 10.14
N LEU A 801 -18.10 -3.86 10.63
CA LEU A 801 -17.87 -5.29 10.36
C LEU A 801 -18.19 -5.64 8.90
N PHE A 802 -18.89 -4.78 8.16
CA PHE A 802 -19.10 -4.95 6.73
C PHE A 802 -18.09 -4.15 5.91
N VAL A 803 -17.68 -4.72 4.78
CA VAL A 803 -16.81 -4.10 3.79
C VAL A 803 -17.37 -4.34 2.39
N PHE A 804 -17.09 -3.42 1.46
CA PHE A 804 -17.51 -3.57 0.06
C PHE A 804 -16.32 -3.76 -0.87
N GLU A 805 -16.41 -4.73 -1.77
CA GLU A 805 -15.40 -5.04 -2.78
C GLU A 805 -16.04 -5.13 -4.17
N LEU A 806 -15.45 -4.46 -5.17
CA LEU A 806 -15.83 -4.68 -6.57
C LEU A 806 -15.50 -6.11 -6.98
N ASN A 807 -16.34 -6.68 -7.85
CA ASN A 807 -16.11 -8.00 -8.40
C ASN A 807 -14.87 -7.95 -9.32
N PRO A 808 -13.79 -8.70 -9.00
CA PRO A 808 -12.55 -8.65 -9.79
C PRO A 808 -12.69 -9.38 -11.14
N VAL A 809 -13.70 -10.24 -11.30
CA VAL A 809 -13.91 -11.06 -12.50
C VAL A 809 -14.68 -10.30 -13.57
N GLN A 810 -15.68 -9.51 -13.17
CA GLN A 810 -16.51 -8.76 -14.11
C GLN A 810 -15.97 -7.33 -14.27
N PRO A 811 -15.57 -6.91 -15.48
CA PRO A 811 -15.06 -5.56 -15.71
C PRO A 811 -16.17 -4.53 -15.54
N ILE A 812 -15.80 -3.35 -15.02
CA ILE A 812 -16.66 -2.15 -15.03
C ILE A 812 -17.00 -1.83 -16.49
N ARG A 813 -18.30 -1.69 -16.79
CA ARG A 813 -18.77 -1.39 -18.16
C ARG A 813 -19.30 0.03 -18.21
N PHE A 814 -18.86 0.80 -19.20
CA PHE A 814 -19.44 2.11 -19.47
C PHE A 814 -20.54 1.95 -20.53
N VAL A 815 -21.80 2.17 -20.15
CA VAL A 815 -22.97 1.96 -21.01
C VAL A 815 -23.95 3.11 -20.80
N ASN A 816 -24.40 3.73 -21.90
CA ASN A 816 -25.38 4.82 -21.89
C ASN A 816 -25.00 6.03 -21.00
N GLY A 817 -23.71 6.32 -20.86
CA GLY A 817 -23.21 7.47 -20.11
C GLY A 817 -22.93 7.19 -18.64
N GLU A 818 -23.14 5.95 -18.18
CA GLU A 818 -22.93 5.53 -16.79
C GLU A 818 -22.00 4.33 -16.71
N PHE A 819 -21.31 4.17 -15.58
CA PHE A 819 -20.52 3.00 -15.23
C PHE A 819 -21.40 1.98 -14.50
N GLU A 820 -21.70 0.87 -15.16
CA GLU A 820 -22.36 -0.29 -14.55
C GLU A 820 -21.34 -1.13 -13.78
N CYS A 821 -21.61 -1.28 -12.48
CA CYS A 821 -20.70 -1.90 -11.52
C CYS A 821 -21.37 -3.07 -10.80
N LEU A 822 -20.56 -4.09 -10.54
CA LEU A 822 -20.93 -5.25 -9.73
C LEU A 822 -19.91 -5.41 -8.61
N GLY A 823 -20.37 -5.58 -7.38
CA GLY A 823 -19.52 -5.91 -6.25
C GLY A 823 -20.28 -6.68 -5.18
N HIS A 824 -19.62 -6.90 -4.05
CA HIS A 824 -20.17 -7.66 -2.93
C HIS A 824 -19.92 -6.94 -1.62
N ILE A 825 -20.93 -6.91 -0.75
CA ILE A 825 -20.77 -6.58 0.66
C ILE A 825 -20.38 -7.87 1.39
N ARG A 826 -19.31 -7.85 2.17
CA ARG A 826 -18.77 -8.98 2.91
C ARG A 826 -18.68 -8.66 4.39
N CYS A 827 -18.85 -9.66 5.26
CA CYS A 827 -18.67 -9.52 6.71
C CYS A 827 -17.25 -9.90 7.11
N ARG A 828 -16.65 -9.17 8.05
CA ARG A 828 -15.30 -9.41 8.62
C ARG A 828 -15.26 -10.57 9.61
N LEU A 829 -16.39 -10.96 10.18
CA LEU A 829 -16.51 -12.11 11.07
C LEU A 829 -16.45 -13.41 10.24
N GLY A 830 -15.74 -14.41 10.74
CA GLY A 830 -15.56 -15.69 10.05
C GLY A 830 -16.86 -16.47 9.94
N ALA A 831 -17.03 -17.16 8.82
CA ALA A 831 -18.15 -18.09 8.63
C ALA A 831 -18.19 -19.14 9.76
N ASP A 832 -19.39 -19.55 10.17
CA ASP A 832 -19.64 -20.59 11.18
C ASP A 832 -19.09 -20.31 12.60
N SER A 833 -18.62 -19.10 12.89
CA SER A 833 -18.26 -18.67 14.24
C SER A 833 -19.50 -18.29 15.06
N ASP A 834 -19.46 -18.52 16.39
CA ASP A 834 -20.57 -18.17 17.29
C ASP A 834 -20.90 -16.66 17.22
N GLU A 835 -19.86 -15.82 17.14
CA GLU A 835 -19.98 -14.37 16.95
C GLU A 835 -20.70 -14.00 15.65
N PHE A 836 -20.38 -14.67 14.53
CA PHE A 836 -21.04 -14.42 13.24
C PHE A 836 -22.52 -14.80 13.29
N VAL A 837 -22.85 -15.97 13.84
CA VAL A 837 -24.24 -16.45 13.94
C VAL A 837 -25.06 -15.54 14.84
N ALA A 838 -24.52 -15.14 15.99
CA ALA A 838 -25.17 -14.19 16.89
C ALA A 838 -25.38 -12.83 16.22
N PHE A 839 -24.36 -12.29 15.55
CA PHE A 839 -24.43 -11.01 14.85
C PHE A 839 -25.52 -10.99 13.78
N MET A 840 -25.55 -12.01 12.90
CA MET A 840 -26.57 -12.11 11.85
C MET A 840 -27.98 -12.28 12.43
N THR A 841 -28.12 -12.97 13.57
CA THR A 841 -29.41 -13.14 14.26
C THR A 841 -29.91 -11.82 14.85
N GLN A 842 -29.02 -11.04 15.46
CA GLN A 842 -29.35 -9.71 15.99
C GLN A 842 -29.77 -8.73 14.88
N LEU A 843 -29.06 -8.73 13.74
CA LEU A 843 -29.39 -7.88 12.60
C LEU A 843 -30.76 -8.22 12.00
N ASP A 844 -31.08 -9.52 11.88
CA ASP A 844 -32.37 -9.98 11.39
C ASP A 844 -33.50 -9.59 12.36
N ALA A 845 -33.29 -9.77 13.67
CA ALA A 845 -34.24 -9.37 14.71
C ALA A 845 -34.48 -7.85 14.75
N ALA A 846 -33.45 -7.04 14.43
CA ALA A 846 -33.55 -5.59 14.30
C ALA A 846 -34.22 -5.14 12.99
N LEU A 847 -34.57 -6.07 12.08
CA LEU A 847 -35.04 -5.77 10.72
C LEU A 847 -34.05 -4.86 9.96
N ALA A 848 -32.76 -5.08 10.17
CA ALA A 848 -31.73 -4.23 9.61
C ALA A 848 -31.73 -4.31 8.08
N PHE A 849 -31.17 -3.31 7.39
CA PHE A 849 -31.04 -3.34 5.93
C PHE A 849 -29.85 -2.50 5.46
N PHE A 850 -29.41 -2.75 4.22
CA PHE A 850 -28.39 -1.92 3.58
C PHE A 850 -29.01 -0.87 2.67
N ARG A 851 -28.39 0.31 2.58
CA ARG A 851 -28.71 1.32 1.59
C ARG A 851 -27.47 1.67 0.76
N VAL A 852 -27.61 1.62 -0.56
CA VAL A 852 -26.55 1.97 -1.54
C VAL A 852 -27.04 3.18 -2.32
N GLY A 853 -26.49 4.36 -2.04
CA GLY A 853 -27.09 5.63 -2.47
C GLY A 853 -28.50 5.75 -1.90
N ASP A 854 -29.49 5.87 -2.78
CA ASP A 854 -30.92 5.94 -2.43
C ASP A 854 -31.63 4.56 -2.49
N ARG A 855 -30.91 3.51 -2.89
CA ARG A 855 -31.50 2.17 -3.08
C ARG A 855 -31.37 1.33 -1.81
N THR A 856 -32.52 0.92 -1.26
CA THR A 856 -32.58 -0.05 -0.17
C THR A 856 -32.42 -1.48 -0.69
N LEU A 857 -31.59 -2.27 -0.01
CA LEU A 857 -31.39 -3.70 -0.23
C LEU A 857 -31.96 -4.45 0.98
N ALA A 858 -32.85 -5.41 0.73
CA ALA A 858 -33.50 -6.19 1.79
C ALA A 858 -32.47 -6.89 2.71
N GLY A 859 -32.67 -6.84 4.03
CA GLY A 859 -31.77 -7.43 5.02
C GLY A 859 -32.21 -8.82 5.49
N CYS A 860 -32.27 -9.79 4.57
CA CYS A 860 -32.50 -11.19 4.93
C CYS A 860 -31.18 -11.84 5.41
N PHE A 861 -30.68 -11.47 6.58
CA PHE A 861 -29.33 -11.85 7.04
C PHE A 861 -29.18 -13.34 7.36
N GLN A 862 -30.29 -14.04 7.57
CA GLN A 862 -30.35 -15.49 7.78
C GLN A 862 -30.49 -16.31 6.48
N ASP A 863 -30.60 -15.66 5.33
CA ASP A 863 -30.76 -16.35 4.05
C ASP A 863 -29.43 -16.98 3.60
N GLN A 864 -29.43 -18.31 3.43
CA GLN A 864 -28.29 -19.07 2.92
C GLN A 864 -27.86 -18.63 1.52
N SER A 865 -28.74 -18.00 0.74
CA SER A 865 -28.40 -17.45 -0.57
C SER A 865 -27.37 -16.30 -0.51
N LEU A 866 -27.21 -15.69 0.66
CA LEU A 866 -26.21 -14.64 0.93
C LEU A 866 -24.87 -15.19 1.39
N LEU A 867 -24.67 -16.50 1.42
CA LEU A 867 -23.40 -17.12 1.78
C LEU A 867 -22.62 -17.51 0.52
N ASP A 868 -21.31 -17.25 0.51
CA ASP A 868 -20.43 -17.75 -0.53
C ASP A 868 -20.11 -19.25 -0.35
N ALA A 869 -19.36 -19.83 -1.29
CA ALA A 869 -19.02 -21.26 -1.24
C ALA A 869 -18.22 -21.69 0.01
N GLY A 870 -17.67 -20.73 0.77
CA GLY A 870 -17.01 -20.97 2.06
C GLY A 870 -17.86 -20.59 3.26
N GLY A 871 -19.16 -20.38 3.10
CA GLY A 871 -20.08 -20.01 4.19
C GLY A 871 -19.99 -18.54 4.61
N ASN A 872 -19.18 -17.71 3.95
CA ASN A 872 -19.01 -16.31 4.35
C ASN A 872 -20.14 -15.44 3.81
N PHE A 873 -20.59 -14.45 4.58
CA PHE A 873 -21.55 -13.47 4.10
C PHE A 873 -21.04 -12.72 2.86
N CYS A 874 -21.83 -12.72 1.81
CA CYS A 874 -21.53 -12.18 0.50
C CYS A 874 -22.82 -11.71 -0.19
N LYS A 875 -23.16 -10.43 -0.02
CA LYS A 875 -24.33 -9.83 -0.66
C LYS A 875 -23.95 -9.14 -1.95
N GLU A 876 -24.47 -9.61 -3.08
CA GLU A 876 -24.26 -8.99 -4.39
C GLU A 876 -24.93 -7.60 -4.46
N VAL A 877 -24.18 -6.61 -4.97
CA VAL A 877 -24.66 -5.25 -5.19
C VAL A 877 -24.39 -4.83 -6.63
N ARG A 878 -25.45 -4.44 -7.34
CA ARG A 878 -25.40 -3.80 -8.66
C ARG A 878 -25.83 -2.35 -8.58
N PHE A 879 -25.01 -1.46 -9.09
CA PHE A 879 -25.27 -0.03 -9.12
C PHE A 879 -24.68 0.62 -10.37
N ARG A 880 -25.11 1.86 -10.63
CA ARG A 880 -24.63 2.70 -11.73
C ARG A 880 -24.20 4.04 -11.19
N VAL A 881 -23.13 4.59 -11.75
CA VAL A 881 -22.65 5.95 -11.43
C VAL A 881 -22.33 6.69 -12.72
N ALA A 882 -22.60 7.99 -12.77
CA ALA A 882 -22.31 8.82 -13.93
C ALA A 882 -20.81 9.14 -14.06
N SER A 883 -20.09 9.19 -12.93
CA SER A 883 -18.65 9.49 -12.88
C SER A 883 -17.89 8.52 -11.98
N ARG A 884 -16.60 8.30 -12.27
CA ARG A 884 -15.73 7.49 -11.41
C ARG A 884 -15.44 8.15 -10.04
N ASP A 885 -15.66 9.46 -9.94
CA ASP A 885 -15.47 10.26 -8.72
C ASP A 885 -16.76 10.45 -7.91
N GLU A 886 -17.89 9.96 -8.42
CA GLU A 886 -19.18 10.06 -7.73
C GLU A 886 -19.15 9.27 -6.41
N PRO A 887 -19.59 9.87 -5.28
CA PRO A 887 -19.63 9.18 -4.00
C PRO A 887 -20.72 8.12 -3.99
N ILE A 888 -20.36 6.93 -3.52
CA ILE A 888 -21.21 5.74 -3.40
C ILE A 888 -21.30 5.42 -1.89
N PRO A 889 -22.22 6.07 -1.16
CA PRO A 889 -22.43 5.74 0.24
C PRO A 889 -23.11 4.37 0.35
N ILE A 890 -22.50 3.48 1.13
CA ILE A 890 -23.09 2.21 1.53
C ILE A 890 -23.24 2.23 3.06
N THR A 891 -24.49 2.12 3.51
CA THR A 891 -24.85 2.27 4.93
C THR A 891 -25.64 1.07 5.42
N LEU A 892 -25.39 0.66 6.66
CA LEU A 892 -26.19 -0.30 7.42
C LEU A 892 -27.18 0.47 8.31
N TRP A 893 -28.44 0.05 8.29
CA TRP A 893 -29.52 0.63 9.07
C TRP A 893 -30.07 -0.43 10.01
N GLU A 894 -29.68 -0.38 11.29
CA GLU A 894 -30.24 -1.25 12.35
C GLU A 894 -31.47 -0.60 13.02
N ARG A 895 -31.60 0.72 12.91
CA ARG A 895 -32.76 1.50 13.39
C ARG A 895 -33.30 2.36 12.23
N PRO A 896 -34.62 2.62 12.16
CA PRO A 896 -35.20 3.42 11.06
C PRO A 896 -34.72 4.87 11.00
N ALA A 897 -34.28 5.43 12.13
CA ALA A 897 -33.96 6.84 12.26
C ALA A 897 -32.59 7.21 11.69
N GLU A 898 -31.58 6.33 11.79
CA GLU A 898 -30.20 6.67 11.47
C GLU A 898 -29.40 5.45 10.97
N GLY A 899 -28.69 5.62 9.86
CA GLY A 899 -27.79 4.62 9.29
C GLY A 899 -26.32 4.95 9.56
N CYS A 900 -25.50 3.91 9.61
CA CYS A 900 -24.05 4.02 9.76
C CYS A 900 -23.35 3.58 8.48
N ASN A 901 -22.25 4.26 8.13
CA ASN A 901 -21.40 3.82 7.02
C ASN A 901 -20.78 2.46 7.33
N ILE A 902 -20.69 1.60 6.31
CA ILE A 902 -19.85 0.39 6.41
C ILE A 902 -18.38 0.78 6.20
N SER A 903 -17.46 -0.12 6.52
CA SER A 903 -16.02 0.18 6.47
C SER A 903 -15.56 0.63 5.08
N GLY A 904 -15.01 1.83 5.01
CA GLY A 904 -14.53 2.49 3.80
C GLY A 904 -15.54 3.38 3.07
N SER A 905 -16.82 3.35 3.44
CA SER A 905 -17.87 4.19 2.85
C SER A 905 -17.77 5.66 3.29
N PRO A 906 -18.07 6.65 2.42
CA PRO A 906 -18.50 6.51 1.04
C PRO A 906 -17.34 6.16 0.09
N PHE A 907 -17.64 5.31 -0.89
CA PHE A 907 -16.68 4.88 -1.90
C PHE A 907 -16.72 5.78 -3.14
N ASN A 908 -15.71 5.69 -3.99
CA ASN A 908 -15.81 6.09 -5.39
C ASN A 908 -15.08 5.04 -6.24
N LEU A 909 -15.40 4.96 -7.54
CA LEU A 909 -14.84 3.89 -8.38
C LEU A 909 -13.32 4.00 -8.54
N ARG A 910 -12.76 5.22 -8.60
CA ARG A 910 -11.31 5.39 -8.70
C ARG A 910 -10.60 4.78 -7.49
N ARG A 911 -11.11 5.06 -6.29
CA ARG A 911 -10.59 4.55 -5.02
C ARG A 911 -10.72 3.02 -4.95
N LEU A 912 -11.89 2.47 -5.22
CA LEU A 912 -12.12 1.02 -5.20
C LEU A 912 -11.19 0.26 -6.15
N VAL A 913 -11.04 0.75 -7.40
CA VAL A 913 -10.14 0.15 -8.39
C VAL A 913 -8.69 0.16 -7.92
N ARG A 914 -8.24 1.28 -7.35
CA ARG A 914 -6.87 1.47 -6.84
C ARG A 914 -6.58 0.61 -5.61
N GLU A 915 -7.48 0.62 -4.62
CA GLU A 915 -7.34 -0.13 -3.36
C GLU A 915 -7.29 -1.64 -3.62
N GLN A 916 -8.21 -2.16 -4.44
CA GLN A 916 -8.24 -3.57 -4.82
C GLN A 916 -7.20 -3.94 -5.89
N ARG A 917 -6.44 -2.96 -6.40
CA ARG A 917 -5.41 -3.10 -7.44
C ARG A 917 -5.92 -3.77 -8.72
N LEU A 918 -7.18 -3.49 -9.09
CA LEU A 918 -7.82 -4.07 -10.28
C LEU A 918 -7.15 -3.58 -11.58
N ASP A 919 -6.53 -2.41 -11.52
CA ASP A 919 -5.79 -1.75 -12.60
C ASP A 919 -4.27 -1.94 -12.52
N ALA A 920 -3.75 -2.96 -11.81
CA ALA A 920 -2.33 -3.31 -11.80
C ALA A 920 -1.93 -4.34 -12.90
N PRO A 921 -1.75 -3.94 -14.18
CA PRO A 921 -1.57 -4.86 -15.32
C PRO A 921 -0.27 -5.67 -15.25
N PHE A 922 0.70 -5.21 -14.46
CA PHE A 922 2.01 -5.81 -14.30
C PHE A 922 2.13 -6.64 -13.00
N GLY A 923 1.01 -6.96 -12.36
CA GLY A 923 0.99 -7.68 -11.09
C GLY A 923 1.24 -6.79 -9.89
N THR A 924 1.28 -7.38 -8.70
CA THR A 924 1.36 -6.66 -7.42
C THR A 924 2.47 -7.22 -6.55
N ALA A 925 3.00 -6.39 -5.65
CA ALA A 925 4.13 -6.74 -4.77
C ALA A 925 3.83 -7.90 -3.79
N ASP A 926 2.55 -8.16 -3.52
CA ASP A 926 2.03 -9.26 -2.69
C ASP A 926 1.76 -10.55 -3.49
N HIS A 927 2.15 -10.59 -4.78
CA HIS A 927 1.97 -11.73 -5.71
C HIS A 927 0.52 -12.22 -5.83
N ARG A 928 -0.43 -11.30 -5.69
CA ARG A 928 -1.85 -11.63 -5.81
C ARG A 928 -2.18 -12.04 -7.25
N LYS A 929 -2.78 -13.21 -7.42
CA LYS A 929 -3.27 -13.67 -8.73
C LYS A 929 -4.55 -12.93 -9.09
N ARG A 930 -4.63 -12.41 -10.32
CA ARG A 930 -5.89 -11.90 -10.88
C ARG A 930 -6.85 -13.07 -11.09
N ARG A 931 -8.01 -13.06 -10.44
CA ARG A 931 -9.10 -14.00 -10.72
C ARG A 931 -9.67 -13.64 -12.10
N ARG A 932 -9.29 -14.37 -13.15
CA ARG A 932 -9.92 -14.24 -14.46
C ARG A 932 -11.17 -15.13 -14.46
N GLY A 933 -12.30 -14.58 -14.91
CA GLY A 933 -13.44 -15.40 -15.29
C GLY A 933 -13.00 -16.32 -16.41
N ASP A 934 -13.37 -17.60 -16.28
CA ASP A 934 -13.13 -18.71 -17.20
C ASP A 934 -11.90 -19.60 -16.88
N GLY A 935 -12.21 -20.78 -16.31
CA GLY A 935 -11.65 -22.07 -16.75
C GLY A 935 -10.31 -22.55 -16.19
N GLU A 936 -9.35 -21.70 -15.81
CA GLU A 936 -7.99 -22.20 -15.51
C GLU A 936 -7.83 -22.86 -14.12
N ASP A 937 -8.63 -22.46 -13.11
CA ASP A 937 -8.55 -23.09 -11.77
C ASP A 937 -9.31 -24.42 -11.67
N VAL A 938 -10.21 -24.73 -12.61
CA VAL A 938 -10.90 -26.03 -12.67
C VAL A 938 -10.01 -27.10 -13.32
N ASP A 939 -9.19 -26.72 -14.30
CA ASP A 939 -8.36 -27.66 -15.05
C ASP A 939 -7.16 -28.19 -14.22
N ALA A 940 -6.72 -27.43 -13.20
CA ALA A 940 -5.72 -27.89 -12.24
C ALA A 940 -6.28 -28.89 -11.20
N ARG A 941 -7.58 -28.82 -10.87
CA ARG A 941 -8.24 -29.81 -10.00
C ARG A 941 -8.65 -31.08 -10.75
N CYS A 942 -9.10 -30.97 -12.00
CA CYS A 942 -9.47 -32.16 -12.81
C CYS A 942 -8.26 -33.01 -13.24
N LYS A 943 -7.05 -32.45 -13.38
CA LYS A 943 -5.85 -33.23 -13.70
C LYS A 943 -5.27 -34.02 -12.52
N ARG A 944 -5.73 -33.79 -11.29
CA ARG A 944 -5.35 -34.58 -10.10
C ARG A 944 -6.28 -35.77 -9.80
N GLN A 945 -7.40 -35.91 -10.50
CA GLN A 945 -8.32 -37.05 -10.36
C GLN A 945 -8.23 -38.09 -11.48
N LYS A 946 -7.28 -37.93 -12.43
CA LYS A 946 -6.91 -38.96 -13.40
C LYS A 946 -5.39 -39.09 -13.51
N ARG A 947 -4.75 -39.54 -12.43
CA ARG A 947 -3.47 -40.27 -12.46
C ARG A 947 -3.44 -41.25 -11.32
#